data_AF-A0A964VSB4-F1
#
_entry.id   AF-A0A964VSB4-F1
#
_cell.length_a   1.000
_cell.length_b   1.000
_cell.length_c   1.000
_cell.angle_alpha   90.00
_cell.angle_beta   90.00
_cell.angle_gamma   90.00
#
_symmetry.space_group_name_H-M   'P 1'
#
loop_
_entity.id
_entity.type
_entity.pdbx_description
1 polymer ?
#
loop_
_entity_poly.entity_id
_entity_poly.type
_entity_poly.pdbx_seq_one_letter_code
_entity_poly.pdbx_strand_id
1 'polypeptide(L)'
;MTAMSVRQIFTLLLAGVCWRAGAETAAPSLSLPAVGEHELRILSPTVLELFRVTTKKPDPARPDIWDFVDAKEKLQLPALSQFVVRVGKTETAVGAVGFRRRVDYAPLRQRDLRIGNSIFLQLQTPIPDGEVAEVLNPSHQLWPEKIRFTARNDPARLSPAIHVNQVGYTPQWPKRAMVGEFLGSLGEMQLQARNDTNAPRFTIIETPNGKAVFRGELKLRRDRGFPYECYQEVWEADFSALQTPGEYRLAVPGLGVSLPFLIDDGIPAAFARTLALGAYHQRCGLANEMPFTRFTHGPCHLAPAEVPDLSKKFEFVNHAIASESDGYTNNTRHTAPQLKDAATSLFPYVRKGRVDVSGGHHDAGDYSKYSINSAQFIHHLVFAADVFPGAAELDNLGLPESGDGKSDLLQEAKLEADFLARMQDDDGGFYFLVYPRDRPYELDVLPDHGDPQVVWPKTTAISAAATAALAQCASSPKFRAQFPEAAVMYLEKAKKGWAFLERALAKHGKDGAYQRISHYGDIFMHDDELAWAACEMFLATGDEAFQKKLIGWMNVGDISTRRWSWWRMFEAYGSAIRSYTFAAEAGKIKRAQQNPLYLDRCEAEVAALGEDQLRRAQDSAYGTSFPEEAKRYRTGGWYFPGDCAFDLAVAAQLDYPKFKDPRPKLLDAIISNLNYEAGCNPVNRCHLTGLGWNRQHEAVHQFALNDRRTIPQTGIPFGSIQAGFGWLEFYGRELGALSWPLDGDEKFPYAIYDRWGDSFNLSTEFVAVNQARELACLAWLMAQTPLKNQPWKPVAAQITGLPKNPTAGKTVNLALDLGPLPVQYARIVWEANAHEPSYGTNFTFSPTNAGPSWIEAEAQLPDGRRVFAVTNFTVAPAAK
;
A
#
# COMPACT_ATOMS: atom_id res chain seq x y z
N MET A 1 -36.44 50.45 35.35
CA MET A 1 -37.08 49.97 36.59
C MET A 1 -37.54 48.54 36.35
N THR A 2 -36.91 47.60 37.07
CA THR A 2 -37.38 46.26 37.50
C THR A 2 -38.40 45.52 36.60
N ALA A 3 -37.97 44.52 35.83
CA ALA A 3 -37.76 43.11 36.23
C ALA A 3 -39.00 42.23 36.00
N MET A 4 -38.88 41.33 35.03
CA MET A 4 -39.71 40.14 34.84
C MET A 4 -38.77 38.98 34.53
N SER A 5 -38.82 37.91 35.32
CA SER A 5 -38.80 36.57 34.75
C SER A 5 -39.46 35.58 35.72
N VAL A 6 -40.28 34.71 35.12
CA VAL A 6 -41.17 33.74 35.75
C VAL A 6 -40.63 32.34 35.51
N ARG A 7 -40.76 31.55 36.57
CA ARG A 7 -40.73 30.08 36.72
C ARG A 7 -40.94 29.17 35.48
N GLN A 8 -40.15 28.07 35.51
CA GLN A 8 -40.53 26.63 35.45
C GLN A 8 -40.39 25.77 34.16
N ILE A 9 -39.59 24.68 34.33
CA ILE A 9 -39.62 23.30 33.73
C ILE A 9 -38.69 22.98 32.50
N PHE A 10 -38.12 21.74 32.54
CA PHE A 10 -37.36 20.92 31.54
C PHE A 10 -35.81 21.09 31.54
N THR A 11 -34.93 20.10 31.27
CA THR A 11 -34.97 18.91 30.37
C THR A 11 -33.86 17.87 30.69
N LEU A 12 -34.04 16.65 30.17
CA LEU A 12 -33.16 15.47 30.09
C LEU A 12 -31.70 15.73 29.65
N LEU A 13 -30.78 14.92 30.19
CA LEU A 13 -29.47 14.59 29.61
C LEU A 13 -29.67 13.77 28.32
N LEU A 14 -29.39 14.39 27.17
CA LEU A 14 -29.24 13.72 25.87
C LEU A 14 -27.77 13.44 25.62
N ALA A 15 -27.44 12.16 25.39
CA ALA A 15 -26.21 11.75 24.73
C ALA A 15 -26.21 12.34 23.32
N GLY A 16 -25.18 13.14 23.00
CA GLY A 16 -25.01 13.76 21.70
C GLY A 16 -24.68 12.73 20.64
N VAL A 17 -25.70 12.23 19.95
CA VAL A 17 -25.55 11.71 18.59
C VAL A 17 -25.46 12.94 17.69
N CYS A 18 -24.27 13.25 17.19
CA CYS A 18 -24.08 14.30 16.19
C CYS A 18 -24.90 13.95 14.93
N TRP A 19 -26.00 14.66 14.73
CA TRP A 19 -26.69 14.71 13.45
C TRP A 19 -25.78 15.46 12.46
N ARG A 20 -25.25 14.77 11.45
CA ARG A 20 -24.73 15.45 10.24
C ARG A 20 -25.92 15.89 9.38
N ALA A 21 -26.54 17.00 9.77
CA ALA A 21 -27.43 17.75 8.88
C ALA A 21 -26.57 18.46 7.83
N GLY A 22 -26.92 18.31 6.56
CA GLY A 22 -26.14 18.81 5.43
C GLY A 22 -25.89 20.32 5.47
N ALA A 23 -24.61 20.69 5.31
CA ALA A 23 -24.12 21.92 4.72
C ALA A 23 -22.65 21.71 4.30
N GLU A 24 -22.31 22.16 3.08
CA GLU A 24 -20.98 22.53 2.57
C GLU A 24 -19.78 21.60 2.84
N THR A 25 -19.31 20.91 1.79
CA THR A 25 -17.88 20.63 1.54
C THR A 25 -17.03 20.02 2.67
N ALA A 26 -17.61 19.29 3.62
CA ALA A 26 -16.81 18.62 4.65
C ALA A 26 -15.94 17.51 4.02
N ALA A 27 -14.64 17.53 4.31
CA ALA A 27 -13.75 16.41 3.99
C ALA A 27 -14.30 15.10 4.61
N PRO A 28 -14.09 13.93 3.98
CA PRO A 28 -14.53 12.67 4.57
C PRO A 28 -13.87 12.45 5.93
N SER A 29 -14.55 11.68 6.79
CA SER A 29 -14.08 11.40 8.14
C SER A 29 -12.87 10.46 8.10
N LEU A 30 -11.87 10.72 8.96
CA LEU A 30 -10.86 9.72 9.28
C LEU A 30 -11.28 8.82 10.44
N SER A 31 -12.35 9.15 11.17
CA SER A 31 -12.80 8.35 12.30
C SER A 31 -13.29 6.97 11.88
N LEU A 32 -13.02 5.97 12.72
CA LEU A 32 -13.54 4.62 12.51
C LEU A 32 -15.08 4.60 12.67
N PRO A 33 -15.85 3.99 11.74
CA PRO A 33 -17.31 3.94 11.82
C PRO A 33 -17.79 3.27 13.11
N ALA A 34 -18.63 3.93 13.91
CA ALA A 34 -19.04 3.40 15.21
C ALA A 34 -20.13 2.32 15.09
N VAL A 35 -20.15 1.33 16.00
CA VAL A 35 -21.25 0.35 16.04
C VAL A 35 -22.59 1.06 16.24
N GLY A 36 -23.53 0.82 15.33
CA GLY A 36 -24.83 1.48 15.30
C GLY A 36 -24.89 2.76 14.45
N GLU A 37 -23.76 3.25 13.95
CA GLU A 37 -23.72 4.29 12.93
C GLU A 37 -24.49 3.84 11.68
N HIS A 38 -25.22 4.78 11.10
CA HIS A 38 -26.12 4.52 9.99
C HIS A 38 -26.30 5.76 9.12
N GLU A 39 -26.53 5.52 7.84
CA GLU A 39 -26.68 6.56 6.83
C GLU A 39 -27.63 6.11 5.73
N LEU A 40 -28.45 7.04 5.21
CA LEU A 40 -29.09 6.85 3.90
C LEU A 40 -28.23 7.53 2.84
N ARG A 41 -27.84 6.80 1.81
CA ARG A 41 -27.16 7.33 0.63
C ARG A 41 -28.05 7.19 -0.57
N ILE A 42 -28.13 8.23 -1.38
CA ILE A 42 -28.80 8.20 -2.68
C ILE A 42 -27.69 7.95 -3.71
N LEU A 43 -27.56 6.71 -4.20
CA LEU A 43 -26.50 6.36 -5.17
C LEU A 43 -26.83 6.93 -6.56
N SER A 44 -28.09 6.82 -6.94
CA SER A 44 -28.70 7.47 -8.10
C SER A 44 -30.14 7.87 -7.74
N PRO A 45 -30.87 8.62 -8.59
CA PRO A 45 -32.25 8.99 -8.29
C PRO A 45 -33.18 7.78 -8.10
N THR A 46 -32.78 6.60 -8.60
CA THR A 46 -33.56 5.36 -8.52
C THR A 46 -32.90 4.28 -7.66
N VAL A 47 -31.76 4.52 -7.03
CA VAL A 47 -31.05 3.54 -6.19
C VAL A 47 -30.63 4.17 -4.88
N LEU A 48 -31.15 3.62 -3.78
CA LEU A 48 -30.80 4.01 -2.41
C LEU A 48 -29.94 2.94 -1.74
N GLU A 49 -29.00 3.35 -0.89
CA GLU A 49 -28.26 2.48 0.03
C GLU A 49 -28.58 2.89 1.48
N LEU A 50 -29.15 1.97 2.25
CA LEU A 50 -29.22 2.09 3.71
C LEU A 50 -27.99 1.39 4.27
N PHE A 51 -27.03 2.18 4.73
CA PHE A 51 -25.80 1.67 5.34
C PHE A 51 -25.93 1.63 6.86
N ARG A 52 -25.43 0.56 7.49
CA ARG A 52 -25.37 0.44 8.94
C ARG A 52 -24.18 -0.40 9.39
N VAL A 53 -23.47 0.11 10.39
CA VAL A 53 -22.43 -0.62 11.10
C VAL A 53 -23.07 -1.45 12.19
N THR A 54 -22.83 -2.76 12.19
CA THR A 54 -23.27 -3.68 13.23
C THR A 54 -22.08 -4.44 13.83
N THR A 55 -22.36 -5.27 14.82
CA THR A 55 -21.40 -6.18 15.42
C THR A 55 -22.11 -7.47 15.82
N LYS A 56 -21.36 -8.45 16.30
CA LYS A 56 -21.91 -9.64 16.94
C LYS A 56 -21.02 -10.14 18.06
N LYS A 57 -21.63 -10.90 18.98
CA LYS A 57 -20.87 -11.66 19.99
C LYS A 57 -19.95 -12.70 19.30
N PRO A 58 -18.86 -13.13 19.97
CA PRO A 58 -18.02 -14.21 19.45
C PRO A 58 -18.83 -15.44 19.02
N ASP A 59 -18.31 -16.21 18.07
CA ASP A 59 -18.92 -17.46 17.62
C ASP A 59 -19.29 -18.38 18.79
N PRO A 60 -20.43 -19.10 18.69
CA PRO A 60 -21.25 -19.31 17.48
C PRO A 60 -22.40 -18.30 17.31
N ALA A 61 -22.36 -17.14 18.01
CA ALA A 61 -23.43 -16.15 17.88
C ALA A 61 -23.53 -15.62 16.44
N ARG A 62 -24.76 -15.28 16.03
CA ARG A 62 -25.06 -14.66 14.74
C ARG A 62 -25.23 -13.15 14.89
N PRO A 63 -25.18 -12.35 13.81
CA PRO A 63 -25.53 -10.94 13.88
C PRO A 63 -26.95 -10.76 14.45
N ASP A 64 -27.10 -9.86 15.42
CA ASP A 64 -28.39 -9.65 16.09
C ASP A 64 -29.38 -8.84 15.23
N ILE A 65 -28.86 -8.10 14.23
CA ILE A 65 -29.62 -7.18 13.38
C ILE A 65 -29.11 -7.34 11.95
N TRP A 66 -30.03 -7.29 10.98
CA TRP A 66 -29.74 -7.42 9.54
C TRP A 66 -29.02 -8.71 9.17
N ASP A 67 -29.34 -9.80 9.88
CA ASP A 67 -28.87 -11.13 9.58
C ASP A 67 -29.74 -11.79 8.50
N PHE A 68 -29.56 -11.36 7.25
CA PHE A 68 -30.36 -11.85 6.13
C PHE A 68 -29.81 -13.11 5.47
N VAL A 69 -28.70 -13.68 5.93
CA VAL A 69 -28.11 -14.90 5.32
C VAL A 69 -28.16 -15.99 6.36
N ASP A 70 -28.99 -17.01 6.19
CA ASP A 70 -29.22 -18.04 7.22
C ASP A 70 -28.00 -18.95 7.49
N ALA A 71 -28.14 -19.90 8.43
CA ALA A 71 -27.07 -20.85 8.78
C ALA A 71 -26.69 -21.83 7.66
N LYS A 72 -27.45 -21.86 6.56
CA LYS A 72 -27.16 -22.63 5.35
C LYS A 72 -26.69 -21.71 4.22
N GLU A 73 -26.21 -20.51 4.56
CA GLU A 73 -25.67 -19.53 3.62
C GLU A 73 -26.69 -19.05 2.57
N LYS A 74 -27.98 -19.13 2.89
CA LYS A 74 -29.05 -18.70 1.98
C LYS A 74 -29.55 -17.31 2.34
N LEU A 75 -29.54 -16.41 1.35
CA LEU A 75 -30.09 -15.07 1.48
C LEU A 75 -31.63 -15.06 1.60
N GLN A 76 -32.13 -14.30 2.55
CA GLN A 76 -33.52 -14.04 2.89
C GLN A 76 -33.73 -12.52 3.02
N LEU A 77 -34.01 -11.87 1.90
CA LEU A 77 -34.20 -10.42 1.86
C LEU A 77 -35.52 -10.01 2.51
N PRO A 78 -35.57 -8.82 3.14
CA PRO A 78 -36.83 -8.20 3.52
C PRO A 78 -37.78 -8.04 2.33
N ALA A 79 -39.08 -8.21 2.55
CA ALA A 79 -40.08 -8.03 1.51
C ALA A 79 -40.22 -6.56 1.11
N LEU A 80 -40.59 -6.28 -0.13
CA LEU A 80 -40.77 -4.90 -0.63
C LEU A 80 -41.74 -4.08 0.25
N SER A 81 -42.80 -4.73 0.75
CA SER A 81 -43.81 -4.11 1.63
C SER A 81 -43.28 -3.71 3.01
N GLN A 82 -42.08 -4.13 3.39
CA GLN A 82 -41.43 -3.70 4.62
C GLN A 82 -40.75 -2.33 4.49
N PHE A 83 -40.72 -1.76 3.29
CA PHE A 83 -40.17 -0.43 3.02
C PHE A 83 -41.23 0.51 2.48
N VAL A 84 -41.23 1.75 2.98
CA VAL A 84 -41.97 2.87 2.40
C VAL A 84 -40.98 3.99 2.17
N VAL A 85 -40.84 4.45 0.93
CA VAL A 85 -39.95 5.57 0.59
C VAL A 85 -40.79 6.82 0.39
N ARG A 86 -40.59 7.83 1.24
CA ARG A 86 -41.24 9.14 1.13
C ARG A 86 -40.29 10.12 0.48
N VAL A 87 -40.79 10.86 -0.51
CA VAL A 87 -40.07 11.96 -1.18
C VAL A 87 -40.93 13.21 -1.02
N GLY A 88 -40.51 14.12 -0.14
CA GLY A 88 -41.35 15.24 0.25
C GLY A 88 -42.71 14.78 0.83
N LYS A 89 -43.81 15.02 0.10
CA LYS A 89 -45.18 14.61 0.50
C LYS A 89 -45.70 13.37 -0.21
N THR A 90 -44.93 12.80 -1.14
CA THR A 90 -45.36 11.64 -1.95
C THR A 90 -44.63 10.38 -1.52
N GLU A 91 -45.23 9.23 -1.81
CA GLU A 91 -44.61 7.92 -1.61
C GLU A 91 -44.18 7.35 -2.96
N THR A 92 -43.03 6.69 -2.98
CA THR A 92 -42.49 5.97 -4.14
C THR A 92 -42.36 4.49 -3.81
N ALA A 93 -42.75 3.64 -4.77
CA ALA A 93 -42.66 2.20 -4.63
C ALA A 93 -41.22 1.69 -4.82
N VAL A 94 -40.85 0.71 -4.00
CA VAL A 94 -39.62 -0.08 -4.14
C VAL A 94 -39.88 -1.23 -5.12
N GLY A 95 -39.10 -1.31 -6.19
CA GLY A 95 -39.17 -2.37 -7.20
C GLY A 95 -38.30 -3.59 -6.87
N ALA A 96 -37.13 -3.38 -6.24
CA ALA A 96 -36.22 -4.46 -5.85
C ALA A 96 -35.41 -4.11 -4.60
N VAL A 97 -34.96 -5.14 -3.88
CA VAL A 97 -34.13 -5.04 -2.68
C VAL A 97 -32.84 -5.83 -2.90
N GLY A 98 -31.71 -5.27 -2.47
CA GLY A 98 -30.40 -5.91 -2.47
C GLY A 98 -29.76 -5.92 -1.09
N PHE A 99 -28.77 -6.78 -0.90
CA PHE A 99 -27.98 -6.82 0.32
C PHE A 99 -26.50 -7.08 0.03
N ARG A 100 -25.64 -6.35 0.74
CA ARG A 100 -24.20 -6.54 0.83
C ARG A 100 -23.77 -6.46 2.29
N ARG A 101 -22.83 -7.31 2.69
CA ARG A 101 -22.23 -7.30 4.02
C ARG A 101 -20.74 -7.59 3.93
N ARG A 102 -19.92 -6.88 4.69
CA ARG A 102 -18.50 -7.16 4.83
C ARG A 102 -17.98 -6.68 6.17
N VAL A 103 -16.88 -7.26 6.65
CA VAL A 103 -16.16 -6.73 7.81
C VAL A 103 -15.45 -5.46 7.37
N ASP A 104 -15.77 -4.35 8.04
CA ASP A 104 -15.16 -3.04 7.79
C ASP A 104 -13.90 -2.86 8.63
N TYR A 105 -13.91 -3.34 9.88
CA TYR A 105 -12.79 -3.23 10.82
C TYR A 105 -12.71 -4.44 11.76
N ALA A 106 -11.49 -4.99 11.92
CA ALA A 106 -11.18 -6.08 12.84
C ALA A 106 -9.67 -6.09 13.19
N PRO A 107 -9.27 -5.44 14.29
CA PRO A 107 -7.86 -5.30 14.66
C PRO A 107 -7.30 -6.55 15.35
N LEU A 108 -5.97 -6.71 15.32
CA LEU A 108 -5.29 -7.87 15.91
C LEU A 108 -5.32 -7.89 17.44
N ARG A 109 -5.10 -6.74 18.09
CA ARG A 109 -4.77 -6.65 19.54
C ARG A 109 -5.91 -6.93 20.48
N GLN A 110 -7.13 -6.68 20.02
CA GLN A 110 -8.33 -6.81 20.83
C GLN A 110 -9.51 -7.07 19.91
N ARG A 111 -10.58 -7.62 20.47
CA ARG A 111 -11.82 -7.77 19.72
C ARG A 111 -12.52 -6.42 19.58
N ASP A 112 -12.53 -5.88 18.36
CA ASP A 112 -13.41 -4.79 17.92
C ASP A 112 -13.94 -5.14 16.52
N LEU A 113 -15.04 -5.90 16.49
CA LEU A 113 -15.64 -6.35 15.24
C LEU A 113 -16.66 -5.32 14.75
N ARG A 114 -16.39 -4.69 13.61
CA ARG A 114 -17.31 -3.77 12.94
C ARG A 114 -17.69 -4.31 11.57
N ILE A 115 -18.98 -4.50 11.35
CA ILE A 115 -19.53 -5.13 10.15
C ILE A 115 -20.32 -4.07 9.39
N GLY A 116 -19.87 -3.74 8.18
CA GLY A 116 -20.60 -2.91 7.23
C GLY A 116 -21.73 -3.70 6.61
N ASN A 117 -22.94 -3.14 6.66
CA ASN A 117 -24.12 -3.74 6.05
C ASN A 117 -24.83 -2.70 5.18
N SER A 118 -25.19 -3.10 3.96
CA SER A 118 -25.90 -2.25 3.01
C SER A 118 -27.16 -2.95 2.53
N ILE A 119 -28.31 -2.32 2.73
CA ILE A 119 -29.56 -2.69 2.05
C ILE A 119 -29.74 -1.71 0.88
N PHE A 120 -29.83 -2.24 -0.34
CA PHE A 120 -30.08 -1.44 -1.53
C PHE A 120 -31.55 -1.47 -1.90
N LEU A 121 -32.14 -0.31 -2.23
CA LEU A 121 -33.51 -0.21 -2.72
C LEU A 121 -33.50 0.37 -4.13
N GLN A 122 -34.01 -0.39 -5.09
CA GLN A 122 -34.27 0.12 -6.44
C GLN A 122 -35.69 0.67 -6.51
N LEU A 123 -35.83 1.93 -6.87
CA LEU A 123 -37.09 2.66 -6.92
C LEU A 123 -37.71 2.58 -8.32
N GLN A 124 -39.05 2.59 -8.38
CA GLN A 124 -39.77 2.66 -9.65
C GLN A 124 -39.83 4.08 -10.23
N THR A 125 -39.75 5.10 -9.38
CA THR A 125 -39.80 6.51 -9.76
C THR A 125 -38.54 7.21 -9.25
N PRO A 126 -37.87 8.03 -10.07
CA PRO A 126 -36.68 8.77 -9.65
C PRO A 126 -37.02 9.85 -8.61
N ILE A 127 -36.14 10.03 -7.63
CA ILE A 127 -36.18 11.15 -6.69
C ILE A 127 -35.75 12.43 -7.42
N PRO A 128 -36.56 13.51 -7.42
CA PRO A 128 -36.16 14.77 -8.03
C PRO A 128 -34.94 15.39 -7.35
N ASP A 129 -34.17 16.20 -8.09
CA ASP A 129 -33.03 16.93 -7.52
C ASP A 129 -33.49 17.89 -6.41
N GLY A 130 -32.71 17.94 -5.33
CA GLY A 130 -32.96 18.79 -4.17
C GLY A 130 -34.02 18.26 -3.20
N GLU A 131 -34.83 17.26 -3.58
CA GLU A 131 -35.83 16.66 -2.69
C GLU A 131 -35.19 15.79 -1.61
N VAL A 132 -35.91 15.62 -0.49
CA VAL A 132 -35.48 14.77 0.63
C VAL A 132 -36.23 13.45 0.57
N ALA A 133 -35.48 12.35 0.56
CA ALA A 133 -35.99 11.01 0.71
C ALA A 133 -35.90 10.56 2.17
N GLU A 134 -36.96 9.94 2.69
CA GLU A 134 -36.99 9.22 3.97
C GLU A 134 -37.40 7.77 3.69
N VAL A 135 -36.61 6.81 4.19
CA VAL A 135 -36.97 5.39 4.12
C VAL A 135 -37.52 4.95 5.48
N LEU A 136 -38.74 4.43 5.45
CA LEU A 136 -39.48 3.96 6.61
C LEU A 136 -39.63 2.44 6.57
N ASN A 137 -39.73 1.84 7.74
CA ASN A 137 -40.06 0.43 7.93
C ASN A 137 -41.28 0.27 8.85
N PRO A 138 -42.53 0.26 8.33
CA PRO A 138 -43.74 0.39 9.16
C PRO A 138 -43.90 -0.63 10.29
N SER A 139 -43.30 -1.82 10.17
CA SER A 139 -43.33 -2.85 11.24
C SER A 139 -42.30 -2.63 12.35
N HIS A 140 -41.34 -1.72 12.15
CA HIS A 140 -40.17 -1.49 13.01
C HIS A 140 -39.29 -2.72 13.27
N GLN A 141 -39.44 -3.78 12.47
CA GLN A 141 -38.66 -5.02 12.62
C GLN A 141 -37.23 -4.90 12.08
N LEU A 142 -37.01 -4.07 11.05
CA LEU A 142 -35.67 -3.91 10.46
C LEU A 142 -34.78 -2.95 11.26
N TRP A 143 -35.37 -1.94 11.89
CA TRP A 143 -34.73 -0.98 12.79
C TRP A 143 -35.80 -0.28 13.65
N PRO A 144 -35.47 0.16 14.88
CA PRO A 144 -36.40 0.85 15.75
C PRO A 144 -36.78 2.24 15.20
N GLU A 145 -37.96 2.74 15.57
CA GLU A 145 -38.51 4.04 15.13
C GLU A 145 -37.57 5.23 15.34
N LYS A 146 -36.71 5.17 16.36
CA LYS A 146 -35.72 6.23 16.65
C LYS A 146 -34.61 6.36 15.60
N ILE A 147 -34.38 5.32 14.79
CA ILE A 147 -33.40 5.34 13.69
C ILE A 147 -34.11 5.87 12.45
N ARG A 148 -33.56 6.94 11.87
CA ARG A 148 -34.10 7.58 10.66
C ARG A 148 -33.08 7.52 9.54
N PHE A 149 -33.54 7.03 8.39
CA PHE A 149 -32.78 7.02 7.16
C PHE A 149 -33.32 8.13 6.27
N THR A 150 -32.62 9.27 6.24
CA THR A 150 -33.00 10.46 5.47
C THR A 150 -31.82 11.02 4.71
N ALA A 151 -32.03 11.42 3.46
CA ALA A 151 -31.00 12.03 2.62
C ALA A 151 -31.62 12.99 1.62
N ARG A 152 -30.90 14.05 1.28
CA ARG A 152 -31.26 14.96 0.19
C ARG A 152 -30.64 14.46 -1.11
N ASN A 153 -31.42 14.42 -2.20
CA ASN A 153 -30.89 14.18 -3.54
C ASN A 153 -30.20 15.43 -4.08
N ASP A 154 -29.12 15.84 -3.41
CA ASP A 154 -28.31 16.97 -3.83
C ASP A 154 -27.41 16.53 -5.01
N PRO A 155 -27.43 17.25 -6.15
CA PRO A 155 -26.50 17.00 -7.25
C PRO A 155 -25.01 17.13 -6.86
N ALA A 156 -24.71 17.83 -5.77
CA ALA A 156 -23.37 18.00 -5.22
C ALA A 156 -23.04 17.03 -4.06
N ARG A 157 -23.91 16.05 -3.77
CA ARG A 157 -23.62 15.03 -2.74
C ARG A 157 -22.42 14.18 -3.13
N LEU A 158 -21.63 13.75 -2.14
CA LEU A 158 -20.56 12.78 -2.37
C LEU A 158 -21.16 11.44 -2.83
N SER A 159 -20.62 10.87 -3.89
CA SER A 159 -21.05 9.58 -4.44
C SER A 159 -19.98 8.51 -4.18
N PRO A 160 -20.33 7.38 -3.54
CA PRO A 160 -19.41 6.25 -3.43
C PRO A 160 -19.16 5.58 -4.80
N ALA A 161 -20.04 5.80 -5.78
CA ALA A 161 -19.90 5.24 -7.11
C ALA A 161 -18.92 6.00 -8.03
N ILE A 162 -18.29 7.08 -7.57
CA ILE A 162 -17.36 7.89 -8.37
C ILE A 162 -15.96 7.82 -7.76
N HIS A 163 -15.07 7.10 -8.42
CA HIS A 163 -13.72 6.79 -7.96
C HIS A 163 -12.69 7.64 -8.70
N VAL A 164 -11.85 8.35 -7.95
CA VAL A 164 -10.80 9.23 -8.48
C VAL A 164 -9.49 8.92 -7.79
N ASN A 165 -8.37 9.28 -8.41
CA ASN A 165 -7.10 9.42 -7.69
C ASN A 165 -7.28 10.51 -6.62
N GLN A 166 -7.34 10.10 -5.35
CA GLN A 166 -7.60 10.99 -4.22
C GLN A 166 -6.40 11.90 -3.93
N VAL A 167 -5.22 11.62 -4.45
CA VAL A 167 -4.06 12.53 -4.36
C VAL A 167 -4.19 13.58 -5.46
N GLY A 168 -4.26 13.16 -6.71
CA GLY A 168 -4.51 14.04 -7.86
C GLY A 168 -3.93 13.53 -9.17
N TYR A 169 -3.79 14.42 -10.14
CA TYR A 169 -3.28 14.13 -11.48
C TYR A 169 -2.25 15.18 -11.94
N THR A 170 -1.25 14.76 -12.72
CA THR A 170 -0.27 15.67 -13.31
C THR A 170 -0.84 16.37 -14.57
N PRO A 171 -0.67 17.70 -14.76
CA PRO A 171 -1.21 18.47 -15.88
C PRO A 171 -1.06 17.85 -17.27
N GLN A 172 0.11 17.32 -17.61
CA GLN A 172 0.39 16.83 -18.98
C GLN A 172 0.17 15.33 -19.16
N TRP A 173 -0.23 14.61 -18.12
CA TRP A 173 -0.37 13.15 -18.14
C TRP A 173 -1.84 12.70 -18.26
N PRO A 174 -2.08 11.41 -18.54
CA PRO A 174 -3.42 10.85 -18.56
C PRO A 174 -4.16 11.06 -17.23
N LYS A 175 -5.46 11.36 -17.32
CA LYS A 175 -6.34 11.60 -16.16
C LYS A 175 -7.62 10.83 -16.35
N ARG A 176 -7.76 9.73 -15.60
CA ARG A 176 -8.87 8.79 -15.72
C ARG A 176 -9.48 8.54 -14.35
N ALA A 177 -10.80 8.62 -14.29
CA ALA A 177 -11.61 8.25 -13.14
C ALA A 177 -12.58 7.13 -13.53
N MET A 178 -13.03 6.36 -12.56
CA MET A 178 -13.94 5.23 -12.77
C MET A 178 -15.29 5.50 -12.09
N VAL A 179 -16.38 5.10 -12.72
CA VAL A 179 -17.74 5.25 -12.21
C VAL A 179 -18.44 3.91 -12.23
N GLY A 180 -18.84 3.39 -11.08
CA GLY A 180 -19.48 2.08 -10.90
C GLY A 180 -19.71 1.77 -9.43
N GLU A 181 -20.59 0.83 -9.11
CA GLU A 181 -20.81 0.36 -7.74
C GLU A 181 -21.33 -1.08 -7.75
N PHE A 182 -20.82 -1.92 -6.84
CA PHE A 182 -21.30 -3.27 -6.62
C PHE A 182 -22.40 -3.30 -5.55
N LEU A 183 -23.65 -3.59 -5.95
CA LEU A 183 -24.85 -3.53 -5.11
C LEU A 183 -25.15 -4.86 -4.39
N GLY A 184 -24.12 -5.68 -4.13
CA GLY A 184 -24.28 -7.00 -3.53
C GLY A 184 -25.20 -7.89 -4.35
N SER A 185 -26.25 -8.44 -3.75
CA SER A 185 -27.20 -9.33 -4.43
C SER A 185 -27.99 -8.73 -5.61
N LEU A 186 -27.92 -7.42 -5.86
CA LEU A 186 -28.48 -6.79 -7.07
C LEU A 186 -27.50 -6.74 -8.24
N GLY A 187 -26.25 -7.18 -8.06
CA GLY A 187 -25.22 -7.10 -9.10
C GLY A 187 -24.64 -5.70 -9.21
N GLU A 188 -24.26 -5.31 -10.42
CA GLU A 188 -23.63 -4.03 -10.68
C GLU A 188 -24.67 -2.92 -10.93
N MET A 189 -24.37 -1.71 -10.45
CA MET A 189 -25.22 -0.55 -10.69
C MET A 189 -25.19 -0.15 -12.18
N GLN A 190 -26.36 -0.13 -12.82
CA GLN A 190 -26.50 0.37 -14.19
C GLN A 190 -26.65 1.90 -14.20
N LEU A 191 -25.76 2.60 -14.91
CA LEU A 191 -25.84 4.06 -15.08
C LEU A 191 -26.87 4.49 -16.13
N GLN A 192 -27.19 3.59 -17.06
CA GLN A 192 -28.18 3.80 -18.11
C GLN A 192 -28.83 2.49 -18.50
N ALA A 193 -29.99 2.57 -19.17
CA ALA A 193 -30.64 1.38 -19.70
C ALA A 193 -29.77 0.74 -20.80
N ARG A 194 -29.73 -0.60 -20.86
CA ARG A 194 -28.89 -1.35 -21.83
C ARG A 194 -29.21 -1.07 -23.31
N ASN A 195 -30.40 -0.53 -23.58
CA ASN A 195 -30.85 -0.13 -24.91
C ASN A 195 -30.62 1.37 -25.20
N ASP A 196 -30.17 2.16 -24.23
CA ASP A 196 -29.79 3.56 -24.44
C ASP A 196 -28.39 3.61 -25.07
N THR A 197 -28.32 4.22 -26.25
CA THR A 197 -27.08 4.36 -27.02
C THR A 197 -26.34 5.67 -26.70
N ASN A 198 -26.96 6.60 -25.97
CA ASN A 198 -26.27 7.81 -25.53
C ASN A 198 -25.32 7.45 -24.39
N ALA A 199 -24.08 7.91 -24.45
CA ALA A 199 -23.16 7.73 -23.33
C ALA A 199 -23.55 8.67 -22.16
N PRO A 200 -23.44 8.23 -20.89
CA PRO A 200 -23.64 9.14 -19.77
C PRO A 200 -22.58 10.24 -19.80
N ARG A 201 -22.91 11.42 -19.29
CA ARG A 201 -22.01 12.57 -19.30
C ARG A 201 -21.39 12.80 -17.93
N PHE A 202 -20.23 13.43 -17.92
CA PHE A 202 -19.61 13.94 -16.70
C PHE A 202 -19.12 15.37 -16.90
N THR A 203 -18.92 16.07 -15.78
CA THR A 203 -18.26 17.38 -15.75
C THR A 203 -17.14 17.38 -14.72
N ILE A 204 -16.09 18.16 -14.97
CA ILE A 204 -15.14 18.54 -13.92
C ILE A 204 -15.53 19.93 -13.44
N ILE A 205 -15.68 20.07 -12.13
CA ILE A 205 -16.04 21.32 -11.45
C ILE A 205 -14.91 21.77 -10.52
N GLU A 206 -14.69 23.08 -10.42
CA GLU A 206 -13.82 23.68 -9.41
C GLU A 206 -14.42 23.46 -8.01
N THR A 207 -13.62 23.01 -7.04
CA THR A 207 -14.08 22.79 -5.66
C THR A 207 -14.58 24.08 -4.98
N PRO A 208 -13.93 25.26 -5.12
CA PRO A 208 -14.31 26.46 -4.37
C PRO A 208 -15.69 27.05 -4.71
N ASN A 209 -16.17 26.88 -5.95
CA ASN A 209 -17.37 27.58 -6.45
C ASN A 209 -18.32 26.70 -7.29
N GLY A 210 -17.97 25.42 -7.52
CA GLY A 210 -18.77 24.48 -8.31
C GLY A 210 -18.79 24.76 -9.82
N LYS A 211 -17.95 25.66 -10.32
CA LYS A 211 -17.92 26.06 -11.74
C LYS A 211 -17.43 24.90 -12.62
N ALA A 212 -18.23 24.52 -13.61
CA ALA A 212 -17.82 23.55 -14.61
C ALA A 212 -16.70 24.10 -15.51
N VAL A 213 -15.58 23.38 -15.57
CA VAL A 213 -14.40 23.72 -16.38
C VAL A 213 -14.12 22.72 -17.49
N PHE A 214 -14.68 21.51 -17.39
CA PHE A 214 -14.58 20.47 -18.41
C PHE A 214 -15.89 19.69 -18.51
N ARG A 215 -16.19 19.18 -19.70
CA ARG A 215 -17.33 18.30 -19.96
C ARG A 215 -16.88 17.15 -20.86
N GLY A 216 -17.33 15.94 -20.56
CA GLY A 216 -17.01 14.75 -21.34
C GLY A 216 -18.12 13.72 -21.30
N GLU A 217 -17.90 12.63 -22.03
CA GLU A 217 -18.76 11.45 -22.06
C GLU A 217 -18.02 10.28 -21.40
N LEU A 218 -18.75 9.53 -20.58
CA LEU A 218 -18.26 8.31 -19.96
C LEU A 218 -18.16 7.20 -21.02
N LYS A 219 -17.09 6.42 -20.95
CA LYS A 219 -16.89 5.26 -21.84
C LYS A 219 -16.96 3.97 -21.05
N LEU A 220 -17.80 3.04 -21.48
CA LEU A 220 -17.93 1.75 -20.83
C LEU A 220 -16.60 0.98 -20.89
N ARG A 221 -16.10 0.56 -19.73
CA ARG A 221 -14.83 -0.13 -19.56
C ARG A 221 -15.07 -1.46 -18.83
N ARG A 222 -15.06 -2.54 -19.60
CA ARG A 222 -15.38 -3.88 -19.09
C ARG A 222 -14.13 -4.63 -18.66
N ASP A 223 -14.22 -5.31 -17.53
CA ASP A 223 -13.19 -6.25 -17.11
C ASP A 223 -13.25 -7.54 -17.93
N ARG A 224 -12.11 -8.22 -18.06
CA ARG A 224 -11.96 -9.52 -18.71
C ARG A 224 -11.08 -10.45 -17.89
N GLY A 225 -11.33 -11.75 -18.04
CA GLY A 225 -10.50 -12.82 -17.44
C GLY A 225 -11.10 -13.48 -16.20
N PHE A 226 -12.20 -12.95 -15.65
CA PHE A 226 -12.92 -13.59 -14.56
C PHE A 226 -13.71 -14.82 -15.03
N PRO A 227 -13.84 -15.86 -14.20
CA PRO A 227 -14.63 -17.05 -14.52
C PRO A 227 -16.15 -16.84 -14.39
N TYR A 228 -16.59 -15.62 -14.03
CA TYR A 228 -17.98 -15.19 -13.91
C TYR A 228 -18.12 -13.73 -14.40
N GLU A 229 -19.34 -13.30 -14.70
CA GLU A 229 -19.59 -11.91 -15.08
C GLU A 229 -19.47 -10.98 -13.86
N CYS A 230 -18.50 -10.07 -13.89
CA CYS A 230 -18.36 -8.96 -12.95
C CYS A 230 -17.59 -7.80 -13.60
N TYR A 231 -17.81 -6.59 -13.08
CA TYR A 231 -17.26 -5.33 -13.57
C TYR A 231 -17.54 -5.08 -15.06
N GLN A 232 -18.77 -5.36 -15.48
CA GLN A 232 -19.28 -5.16 -16.85
C GLN A 232 -20.02 -3.82 -17.03
N GLU A 233 -20.32 -3.11 -15.95
CA GLU A 233 -21.05 -1.83 -15.90
C GLU A 233 -20.20 -0.70 -15.27
N VAL A 234 -18.87 -0.81 -15.34
CA VAL A 234 -17.92 0.24 -14.90
C VAL A 234 -17.61 1.18 -16.06
N TRP A 235 -17.62 2.49 -15.80
CA TRP A 235 -17.45 3.52 -16.81
C TRP A 235 -16.22 4.39 -16.53
N GLU A 236 -15.49 4.75 -17.58
CA GLU A 236 -14.29 5.58 -17.51
C GLU A 236 -14.60 7.02 -17.92
N ALA A 237 -14.14 7.97 -17.11
CA ALA A 237 -14.10 9.39 -17.44
C ALA A 237 -12.67 9.81 -17.79
N ASP A 238 -12.43 10.17 -19.06
CA ASP A 238 -11.15 10.72 -19.51
C ASP A 238 -11.23 12.25 -19.62
N PHE A 239 -10.49 12.93 -18.75
CA PHE A 239 -10.38 14.39 -18.72
C PHE A 239 -8.92 14.83 -18.87
N SER A 240 -8.12 14.03 -19.58
CA SER A 240 -6.69 14.30 -19.82
C SER A 240 -6.43 15.67 -20.47
N ALA A 241 -7.39 16.17 -21.25
CA ALA A 241 -7.32 17.48 -21.89
C ALA A 241 -7.43 18.68 -20.91
N LEU A 242 -7.92 18.48 -19.68
CA LEU A 242 -7.86 19.49 -18.64
C LEU A 242 -6.46 19.49 -18.01
N GLN A 243 -5.70 20.56 -18.22
CA GLN A 243 -4.32 20.68 -17.74
C GLN A 243 -4.13 21.82 -16.73
N THR A 244 -5.13 22.67 -16.55
CA THR A 244 -5.06 23.81 -15.63
C THR A 244 -4.89 23.31 -14.19
N PRO A 245 -3.87 23.76 -13.46
CA PRO A 245 -3.72 23.40 -12.06
C PRO A 245 -4.86 23.94 -11.18
N GLY A 246 -5.25 23.17 -10.18
CA GLY A 246 -6.33 23.53 -9.26
C GLY A 246 -6.91 22.34 -8.51
N GLU A 247 -7.86 22.60 -7.62
CA GLU A 247 -8.62 21.56 -6.91
C GLU A 247 -10.01 21.39 -7.55
N TYR A 248 -10.34 20.15 -7.87
CA TYR A 248 -11.50 19.79 -8.66
C TYR A 248 -12.28 18.64 -8.05
N ARG A 249 -13.50 18.46 -8.55
CA ARG A 249 -14.32 17.26 -8.39
C ARG A 249 -14.86 16.82 -9.74
N LEU A 250 -15.08 15.51 -9.88
CA LEU A 250 -15.83 14.95 -10.99
C LEU A 250 -17.30 14.87 -10.59
N ALA A 251 -18.20 15.38 -11.42
CA ALA A 251 -19.65 15.31 -11.22
C ALA A 251 -20.31 14.50 -12.34
N VAL A 252 -21.22 13.60 -11.96
CA VAL A 252 -22.06 12.84 -12.91
C VAL A 252 -23.52 13.18 -12.60
N PRO A 253 -24.30 13.71 -13.56
CA PRO A 253 -25.71 14.04 -13.35
C PRO A 253 -26.48 12.84 -12.78
N GLY A 254 -27.26 13.09 -11.73
CA GLY A 254 -28.00 12.06 -11.00
C GLY A 254 -27.16 11.25 -9.99
N LEU A 255 -25.84 11.17 -10.11
CA LEU A 255 -24.99 10.36 -9.22
C LEU A 255 -24.33 11.17 -8.09
N GLY A 256 -24.08 12.46 -8.31
CA GLY A 256 -23.38 13.32 -7.36
C GLY A 256 -21.97 13.67 -7.83
N VAL A 257 -21.06 13.89 -6.86
CA VAL A 257 -19.67 14.29 -7.09
C VAL A 257 -18.68 13.33 -6.43
N SER A 258 -17.44 13.31 -6.93
CA SER A 258 -16.31 12.61 -6.33
C SER A 258 -15.81 13.28 -5.05
N LEU A 259 -14.87 12.60 -4.38
CA LEU A 259 -13.91 13.24 -3.49
C LEU A 259 -13.09 14.30 -4.25
N PRO A 260 -12.62 15.37 -3.58
CA PRO A 260 -11.80 16.38 -4.24
C PRO A 260 -10.43 15.83 -4.60
N PHE A 261 -9.86 16.31 -5.70
CA PHE A 261 -8.53 15.93 -6.17
C PHE A 261 -7.82 17.14 -6.77
N LEU A 262 -6.49 17.10 -6.79
CA LEU A 262 -5.67 18.16 -7.38
C LEU A 262 -5.32 17.83 -8.84
N ILE A 263 -5.20 18.86 -9.68
CA ILE A 263 -4.34 18.81 -10.86
C ILE A 263 -3.14 19.68 -10.53
N ASP A 264 -1.94 19.10 -10.43
CA ASP A 264 -0.73 19.79 -10.02
C ASP A 264 0.54 19.04 -10.48
N ASP A 265 1.64 19.75 -10.73
CA ASP A 265 2.92 19.10 -11.08
C ASP A 265 3.54 18.35 -9.89
N GLY A 266 3.10 18.64 -8.66
CA GLY A 266 3.55 18.04 -7.42
C GLY A 266 3.02 16.64 -7.12
N ILE A 267 2.07 16.12 -7.90
CA ILE A 267 1.45 14.81 -7.63
C ILE A 267 2.48 13.68 -7.56
N PRO A 268 3.41 13.50 -8.53
CA PRO A 268 4.40 12.43 -8.43
C PRO A 268 5.33 12.60 -7.22
N ALA A 269 5.65 13.84 -6.85
CA ALA A 269 6.46 14.14 -5.67
C ALA A 269 5.72 13.80 -4.37
N ALA A 270 4.39 13.99 -4.31
CA ALA A 270 3.59 13.58 -3.16
C ALA A 270 3.67 12.07 -2.90
N PHE A 271 3.68 11.25 -3.95
CA PHE A 271 3.90 9.80 -3.82
C PHE A 271 5.36 9.47 -3.49
N ALA A 272 6.33 9.97 -4.27
CA ALA A 272 7.74 9.65 -4.10
C ALA A 272 8.27 10.03 -2.70
N ARG A 273 7.94 11.23 -2.20
CA ARG A 273 8.32 11.69 -0.86
C ARG A 273 7.64 10.90 0.25
N THR A 274 6.42 10.41 0.01
CA THR A 274 5.71 9.58 0.97
C THR A 274 6.34 8.19 1.07
N LEU A 275 6.68 7.55 -0.05
CA LEU A 275 7.39 6.27 -0.04
C LEU A 275 8.81 6.38 0.52
N ALA A 276 9.53 7.46 0.22
CA ALA A 276 10.83 7.73 0.84
C ALA A 276 10.70 7.85 2.36
N LEU A 277 9.67 8.54 2.85
CA LEU A 277 9.38 8.59 4.30
C LEU A 277 9.06 7.21 4.88
N GLY A 278 8.38 6.34 4.13
CA GLY A 278 8.14 4.95 4.51
C GLY A 278 9.44 4.13 4.61
N ALA A 279 10.36 4.29 3.65
CA ALA A 279 11.68 3.68 3.72
C ALA A 279 12.47 4.20 4.94
N TYR A 280 12.40 5.51 5.23
CA TYR A 280 12.97 6.09 6.45
C TYR A 280 12.39 5.43 7.71
N HIS A 281 11.08 5.18 7.76
CA HIS A 281 10.44 4.50 8.88
C HIS A 281 10.92 3.07 9.09
N GLN A 282 11.31 2.39 8.02
CA GLN A 282 11.85 1.04 8.06
C GLN A 282 13.34 0.99 8.42
N ARG A 283 14.07 2.12 8.52
CA ARG A 283 15.51 2.08 8.84
C ARG A 283 15.76 1.47 10.22
N CYS A 284 16.57 0.41 10.25
CA CYS A 284 17.03 -0.26 11.46
C CYS A 284 18.39 0.29 11.91
N GLY A 285 18.66 0.37 13.22
CA GLY A 285 19.93 0.89 13.75
C GLY A 285 19.99 2.41 13.90
N LEU A 286 18.94 3.12 13.51
CA LEU A 286 18.83 4.59 13.56
C LEU A 286 17.57 5.00 14.30
N ALA A 287 17.53 6.26 14.75
CA ALA A 287 16.34 6.85 15.33
C ALA A 287 15.44 7.45 14.25
N ASN A 288 14.13 7.38 14.48
CA ASN A 288 13.16 8.19 13.76
C ASN A 288 12.88 9.45 14.57
N GLU A 289 13.09 10.62 13.98
CA GLU A 289 13.06 11.88 14.73
C GLU A 289 12.42 13.06 13.98
N MET A 290 11.98 14.04 14.76
CA MET A 290 11.61 15.36 14.25
C MET A 290 12.86 16.07 13.71
N PRO A 291 12.75 16.89 12.63
CA PRO A 291 11.54 17.30 11.95
C PRO A 291 11.11 16.37 10.80
N PHE A 292 11.76 15.23 10.60
CA PHE A 292 11.53 14.35 9.45
C PHE A 292 10.28 13.47 9.60
N THR A 293 9.93 13.13 10.83
CA THR A 293 8.68 12.43 11.11
C THR A 293 8.15 12.64 12.52
N ARG A 294 6.82 12.52 12.67
CA ARG A 294 6.17 12.40 13.98
C ARG A 294 6.19 10.97 14.54
N PHE A 295 6.40 9.94 13.72
CA PHE A 295 6.46 8.54 14.16
C PHE A 295 7.83 8.20 14.73
N THR A 296 8.15 8.76 15.89
CA THR A 296 9.49 8.71 16.48
C THR A 296 9.74 7.47 17.33
N HIS A 297 10.96 6.94 17.27
CA HIS A 297 11.51 5.95 18.22
C HIS A 297 13.03 6.15 18.33
N GLY A 298 13.63 5.64 19.41
CA GLY A 298 15.08 5.67 19.59
C GLY A 298 15.84 4.74 18.64
N PRO A 299 17.18 4.76 18.60
CA PRO A 299 17.94 3.81 17.80
C PRO A 299 17.63 2.36 18.19
N CYS A 300 17.22 1.53 17.23
CA CYS A 300 16.82 0.15 17.46
C CYS A 300 17.92 -0.86 17.11
N HIS A 301 17.90 -2.04 17.75
CA HIS A 301 18.76 -3.19 17.41
C HIS A 301 20.27 -2.88 17.29
N LEU A 302 20.79 -2.03 18.17
CA LEU A 302 22.22 -1.67 18.20
C LEU A 302 23.13 -2.77 18.78
N ALA A 303 22.56 -3.71 19.53
CA ALA A 303 23.31 -4.80 20.11
C ALA A 303 23.78 -5.76 19.00
N PRO A 304 25.05 -6.20 19.00
CA PRO A 304 25.53 -7.21 18.07
C PRO A 304 24.69 -8.49 18.14
N ALA A 305 24.28 -8.98 16.97
CA ALA A 305 23.51 -10.21 16.84
C ALA A 305 24.33 -11.42 17.29
N GLU A 306 23.65 -12.43 17.81
CA GLU A 306 24.26 -13.65 18.33
C GLU A 306 24.35 -14.73 17.24
N VAL A 307 25.45 -15.48 17.23
CA VAL A 307 25.61 -16.67 16.38
C VAL A 307 25.03 -17.87 17.14
N PRO A 308 23.98 -18.55 16.61
CA PRO A 308 23.32 -19.63 17.32
C PRO A 308 24.20 -20.90 17.43
N ASP A 309 24.01 -21.62 18.53
CA ASP A 309 24.52 -22.98 18.77
C ASP A 309 23.37 -23.92 19.19
N LEU A 310 23.69 -25.13 19.66
CA LEU A 310 22.68 -26.12 20.09
C LEU A 310 22.25 -25.98 21.56
N SER A 311 22.64 -24.90 22.25
CA SER A 311 22.20 -24.66 23.62
C SER A 311 20.71 -24.31 23.66
N LYS A 312 20.09 -24.51 24.83
CA LYS A 312 18.68 -24.16 25.09
C LYS A 312 18.34 -22.70 24.78
N LYS A 313 19.34 -21.81 24.83
CA LYS A 313 19.18 -20.40 24.51
C LYS A 313 18.71 -20.17 23.08
N PHE A 314 19.08 -21.04 22.14
CA PHE A 314 18.73 -20.91 20.72
C PHE A 314 17.75 -22.00 20.28
N GLU A 315 17.01 -22.61 21.20
CA GLU A 315 16.04 -23.67 20.90
C GLU A 315 14.97 -23.18 19.92
N PHE A 316 14.40 -21.99 20.16
CA PHE A 316 13.45 -21.36 19.25
C PHE A 316 14.02 -21.17 17.85
N VAL A 317 15.23 -20.60 17.74
CA VAL A 317 15.88 -20.32 16.45
C VAL A 317 16.17 -21.60 15.69
N ASN A 318 16.72 -22.63 16.34
CA ASN A 318 16.98 -23.92 15.69
C ASN A 318 15.67 -24.59 15.25
N HIS A 319 14.60 -24.49 16.04
CA HIS A 319 13.28 -24.95 15.63
C HIS A 319 12.74 -24.18 14.41
N ALA A 320 12.89 -22.85 14.38
CA ALA A 320 12.48 -22.04 13.23
C ALA A 320 13.27 -22.43 11.97
N ILE A 321 14.59 -22.63 12.07
CA ILE A 321 15.44 -23.10 10.96
C ILE A 321 14.96 -24.48 10.45
N ALA A 322 14.65 -25.42 11.36
CA ALA A 322 14.12 -26.73 10.98
C ALA A 322 12.79 -26.63 10.24
N SER A 323 11.89 -25.76 10.73
CA SER A 323 10.57 -25.52 10.13
C SER A 323 10.71 -24.96 8.72
N GLU A 324 11.55 -23.95 8.53
CA GLU A 324 11.74 -23.28 7.25
C GLU A 324 12.54 -24.10 6.22
N SER A 325 13.06 -25.25 6.62
CA SER A 325 13.74 -26.19 5.74
C SER A 325 13.00 -27.51 5.55
N ASP A 326 11.82 -27.69 6.16
CA ASP A 326 11.12 -28.98 6.24
C ASP A 326 10.75 -29.57 4.85
N GLY A 327 10.35 -28.70 3.92
CA GLY A 327 10.00 -29.03 2.54
C GLY A 327 11.19 -29.25 1.62
N TYR A 328 12.40 -29.50 2.15
CA TYR A 328 13.60 -29.70 1.33
C TYR A 328 13.43 -30.82 0.28
N THR A 329 12.64 -31.86 0.57
CA THR A 329 12.37 -32.97 -0.36
C THR A 329 11.28 -32.68 -1.39
N ASN A 330 10.62 -31.50 -1.35
CA ASN A 330 9.52 -31.18 -2.27
C ASN A 330 10.00 -30.98 -3.71
N ASN A 331 11.29 -30.75 -3.91
CA ASN A 331 11.90 -30.64 -5.22
C ASN A 331 12.87 -31.81 -5.45
N THR A 332 12.59 -32.66 -6.44
CA THR A 332 13.40 -33.85 -6.74
C THR A 332 14.82 -33.53 -7.21
N ARG A 333 15.09 -32.30 -7.65
CA ARG A 333 16.44 -31.84 -7.99
C ARG A 333 17.27 -31.58 -6.73
N HIS A 334 16.65 -31.23 -5.62
CA HIS A 334 17.34 -30.88 -4.39
C HIS A 334 17.97 -32.13 -3.76
N THR A 335 19.31 -32.13 -3.65
CA THR A 335 20.08 -33.27 -3.12
C THR A 335 20.85 -32.97 -1.82
N ALA A 336 20.88 -31.71 -1.38
CA ALA A 336 21.49 -31.35 -0.10
C ALA A 336 20.68 -31.89 1.09
N PRO A 337 21.34 -32.19 2.23
CA PRO A 337 20.63 -32.54 3.45
C PRO A 337 19.87 -31.34 4.03
N GLN A 338 18.77 -31.61 4.71
CA GLN A 338 18.01 -30.60 5.45
C GLN A 338 18.91 -29.84 6.43
N LEU A 339 18.75 -28.52 6.45
CA LEU A 339 19.32 -27.64 7.47
C LEU A 339 18.42 -27.65 8.71
N LYS A 340 18.66 -28.58 9.63
CA LYS A 340 17.81 -28.77 10.83
C LYS A 340 18.09 -27.78 11.95
N ASP A 341 19.30 -27.23 11.97
CA ASP A 341 19.82 -26.40 13.05
C ASP A 341 21.15 -25.75 12.60
N ALA A 342 21.73 -24.92 13.47
CA ALA A 342 23.02 -24.30 13.22
C ALA A 342 24.17 -25.30 12.97
N ALA A 343 24.11 -26.53 13.49
CA ALA A 343 25.18 -27.53 13.41
C ALA A 343 25.13 -28.39 12.13
N THR A 344 23.96 -28.51 11.52
CA THR A 344 23.71 -29.28 10.28
C THR A 344 23.93 -28.46 9.00
N SER A 345 24.39 -27.21 9.12
CA SER A 345 24.78 -26.39 7.98
C SER A 345 26.01 -26.96 7.25
N LEU A 346 25.90 -27.09 5.93
CA LEU A 346 27.03 -27.33 5.02
C LEU A 346 28.01 -26.16 5.03
N PHE A 347 27.55 -24.97 5.43
CA PHE A 347 28.31 -23.72 5.48
C PHE A 347 28.34 -23.18 6.91
N PRO A 348 29.07 -23.86 7.82
CA PRO A 348 29.08 -23.48 9.23
C PRO A 348 29.62 -22.06 9.44
N TYR A 349 29.15 -21.41 10.50
CA TYR A 349 29.65 -20.12 10.93
C TYR A 349 31.16 -20.19 11.22
N VAL A 350 31.93 -19.26 10.64
CA VAL A 350 33.34 -19.07 10.96
C VAL A 350 33.46 -18.17 12.19
N ARG A 351 32.79 -17.01 12.18
CA ARG A 351 32.64 -16.19 13.38
C ARG A 351 31.77 -16.89 14.44
N LYS A 352 32.06 -16.61 15.70
CA LYS A 352 31.37 -17.17 16.87
C LYS A 352 31.00 -16.07 17.85
N GLY A 353 30.03 -16.34 18.72
CA GLY A 353 29.61 -15.40 19.75
C GLY A 353 28.72 -14.30 19.18
N ARG A 354 29.27 -13.11 18.97
CA ARG A 354 28.52 -11.92 18.54
C ARG A 354 29.10 -11.32 17.27
N VAL A 355 28.23 -10.84 16.37
CA VAL A 355 28.60 -10.18 15.12
C VAL A 355 27.83 -8.86 14.96
N ASP A 356 28.51 -7.82 14.52
CA ASP A 356 27.84 -6.57 14.17
C ASP A 356 27.18 -6.70 12.79
N VAL A 357 25.85 -6.63 12.79
CA VAL A 357 24.97 -6.65 11.62
C VAL A 357 23.92 -5.54 11.73
N SER A 358 24.31 -4.42 12.35
CA SER A 358 23.48 -3.23 12.50
C SER A 358 23.24 -2.51 11.15
N GLY A 359 22.20 -1.67 11.11
CA GLY A 359 21.76 -0.98 9.90
C GLY A 359 20.73 -1.77 9.08
N GLY A 360 20.48 -1.29 7.86
CA GLY A 360 19.54 -1.87 6.90
C GLY A 360 18.10 -1.41 7.17
N HIS A 361 17.14 -2.09 6.54
CA HIS A 361 15.72 -1.85 6.73
C HIS A 361 15.05 -3.07 7.37
N HIS A 362 14.13 -2.82 8.30
CA HIS A 362 13.08 -3.78 8.65
C HIS A 362 12.33 -4.16 7.38
N ASP A 363 12.19 -5.46 7.12
CA ASP A 363 11.72 -5.92 5.81
C ASP A 363 10.24 -5.66 5.60
N ALA A 364 9.42 -5.87 6.63
CA ALA A 364 7.98 -5.80 6.51
C ALA A 364 7.40 -5.11 7.74
N GLY A 365 6.26 -5.58 8.23
CA GLY A 365 5.73 -5.13 9.51
C GLY A 365 6.66 -5.44 10.68
N ASP A 366 7.38 -6.58 10.60
CA ASP A 366 8.26 -7.09 11.64
C ASP A 366 9.67 -6.49 11.60
N TYR A 367 10.41 -6.66 12.70
CA TYR A 367 11.74 -6.07 12.84
C TYR A 367 12.90 -6.93 12.31
N SER A 368 12.59 -8.03 11.61
CA SER A 368 13.60 -8.87 10.96
C SER A 368 14.13 -8.21 9.70
N LYS A 369 15.31 -8.67 9.26
CA LYS A 369 15.99 -8.18 8.05
C LYS A 369 16.37 -9.36 7.19
N TYR A 370 15.69 -9.53 6.06
CA TYR A 370 15.86 -10.67 5.16
C TYR A 370 16.82 -10.31 4.04
N SER A 371 18.02 -10.88 4.07
CA SER A 371 19.12 -10.39 3.23
C SER A 371 18.90 -10.59 1.73
N ILE A 372 17.97 -11.48 1.31
CA ILE A 372 17.57 -11.63 -0.09
C ILE A 372 16.72 -10.43 -0.53
N ASN A 373 15.74 -10.03 0.28
CA ASN A 373 14.97 -8.82 0.03
C ASN A 373 15.85 -7.57 0.13
N SER A 374 16.79 -7.51 1.07
CA SER A 374 17.83 -6.46 1.13
C SER A 374 18.60 -6.34 -0.19
N ALA A 375 19.02 -7.47 -0.77
CA ALA A 375 19.69 -7.46 -2.06
C ALA A 375 18.79 -6.92 -3.18
N GLN A 376 17.51 -7.32 -3.22
CA GLN A 376 16.56 -6.80 -4.20
C GLN A 376 16.23 -5.31 -4.00
N PHE A 377 16.12 -4.84 -2.76
CA PHE A 377 15.96 -3.42 -2.43
C PHE A 377 17.08 -2.59 -3.05
N ILE A 378 18.34 -3.01 -2.83
CA ILE A 378 19.53 -2.40 -3.46
C ILE A 378 19.41 -2.43 -4.99
N HIS A 379 19.03 -3.59 -5.56
CA HIS A 379 18.91 -3.73 -7.01
C HIS A 379 17.97 -2.70 -7.61
N HIS A 380 16.76 -2.58 -7.07
CA HIS A 380 15.72 -1.72 -7.65
C HIS A 380 16.10 -0.24 -7.57
N LEU A 381 16.68 0.22 -6.47
CA LEU A 381 17.11 1.62 -6.31
C LEU A 381 18.33 1.96 -7.17
N VAL A 382 19.35 1.11 -7.19
CA VAL A 382 20.55 1.33 -8.02
C VAL A 382 20.20 1.21 -9.50
N PHE A 383 19.33 0.26 -9.88
CA PHE A 383 18.85 0.13 -11.25
C PHE A 383 18.11 1.39 -11.71
N ALA A 384 17.18 1.92 -10.91
CA ALA A 384 16.50 3.16 -11.25
C ALA A 384 17.47 4.34 -11.36
N ALA A 385 18.42 4.48 -10.44
CA ALA A 385 19.42 5.54 -10.53
C ALA A 385 20.28 5.45 -11.81
N ASP A 386 20.61 4.23 -12.25
CA ASP A 386 21.41 4.01 -13.45
C ASP A 386 20.61 4.17 -14.76
N VAL A 387 19.34 3.75 -14.76
CA VAL A 387 18.56 3.52 -16.00
C VAL A 387 17.39 4.48 -16.15
N PHE A 388 16.78 4.96 -15.07
CA PHE A 388 15.62 5.85 -15.15
C PHE A 388 16.06 7.32 -15.21
N PRO A 389 15.79 8.04 -16.32
CA PRO A 389 16.31 9.39 -16.52
C PRO A 389 15.91 10.35 -15.40
N GLY A 390 16.90 10.97 -14.75
CA GLY A 390 16.69 11.98 -13.71
C GLY A 390 16.54 11.43 -12.29
N ALA A 391 16.41 10.10 -12.11
CA ALA A 391 16.18 9.51 -10.79
C ALA A 391 17.41 9.64 -9.86
N ALA A 392 18.63 9.51 -10.40
CA ALA A 392 19.87 9.67 -9.64
C ALA A 392 20.18 11.13 -9.26
N GLU A 393 19.46 12.10 -9.83
CA GLU A 393 19.66 13.51 -9.57
C GLU A 393 18.74 14.06 -8.48
N LEU A 394 17.80 13.26 -7.97
CA LEU A 394 16.92 13.66 -6.88
C LEU A 394 17.66 13.66 -5.54
N ASP A 395 17.67 14.84 -4.91
CA ASP A 395 18.25 15.17 -3.61
C ASP A 395 17.22 16.00 -2.79
N ASN A 396 15.95 15.61 -2.92
CA ASN A 396 14.79 16.36 -2.41
C ASN A 396 13.55 15.49 -2.14
N LEU A 397 13.74 14.22 -1.79
CA LEU A 397 12.71 13.26 -1.40
C LEU A 397 12.25 13.46 0.05
N GLY A 398 12.96 14.25 0.84
CA GLY A 398 12.56 14.63 2.18
C GLY A 398 13.06 13.74 3.30
N LEU A 399 14.13 13.00 3.01
CA LEU A 399 14.91 12.25 3.96
C LEU A 399 15.83 13.19 4.78
N PRO A 400 16.41 12.71 5.90
CA PRO A 400 17.39 13.46 6.67
C PRO A 400 18.56 14.00 5.84
N GLU A 401 18.97 13.24 4.83
CA GLU A 401 20.10 13.54 3.95
C GLU A 401 19.75 14.45 2.76
N SER A 402 18.47 14.70 2.50
CA SER A 402 18.04 15.49 1.33
C SER A 402 18.56 16.93 1.39
N GLY A 403 19.15 17.38 0.28
CA GLY A 403 19.78 18.68 0.09
C GLY A 403 21.29 18.68 0.32
N ASP A 404 21.93 17.51 0.49
CA ASP A 404 23.36 17.37 0.77
C ASP A 404 24.24 17.21 -0.49
N GLY A 405 23.62 17.23 -1.67
CA GLY A 405 24.27 17.06 -2.97
C GLY A 405 24.40 15.62 -3.44
N LYS A 406 23.82 14.64 -2.74
CA LYS A 406 23.81 13.23 -3.14
C LYS A 406 22.39 12.76 -3.47
N SER A 407 22.31 11.68 -4.25
CA SER A 407 21.01 11.09 -4.59
C SER A 407 20.40 10.45 -3.36
N ASP A 408 19.17 10.83 -3.02
CA ASP A 408 18.40 10.20 -1.95
C ASP A 408 18.21 8.69 -2.21
N LEU A 409 17.95 8.30 -3.46
CA LEU A 409 17.82 6.87 -3.82
C LEU A 409 19.11 6.08 -3.59
N LEU A 410 20.26 6.65 -3.97
CA LEU A 410 21.54 5.98 -3.78
C LEU A 410 21.98 5.99 -2.31
N GLN A 411 21.55 6.96 -1.51
CA GLN A 411 21.76 6.98 -0.07
C GLN A 411 21.00 5.86 0.64
N GLU A 412 19.73 5.63 0.29
CA GLU A 412 18.97 4.48 0.80
C GLU A 412 19.57 3.14 0.34
N ALA A 413 19.93 3.03 -0.94
CA ALA A 413 20.61 1.85 -1.45
C ALA A 413 21.95 1.59 -0.74
N LYS A 414 22.70 2.65 -0.43
CA LYS A 414 23.97 2.53 0.31
C LYS A 414 23.74 2.04 1.73
N LEU A 415 22.73 2.55 2.44
CA LEU A 415 22.41 2.14 3.81
C LEU A 415 22.14 0.62 3.86
N GLU A 416 21.37 0.12 2.90
CA GLU A 416 21.07 -1.31 2.78
C GLU A 416 22.31 -2.12 2.37
N ALA A 417 23.12 -1.61 1.44
CA ALA A 417 24.37 -2.25 1.02
C ALA A 417 25.42 -2.31 2.14
N ASP A 418 25.48 -1.31 3.02
CA ASP A 418 26.36 -1.31 4.20
C ASP A 418 25.94 -2.43 5.16
N PHE A 419 24.64 -2.61 5.39
CA PHE A 419 24.10 -3.73 6.17
C PHE A 419 24.44 -5.08 5.52
N LEU A 420 24.16 -5.25 4.23
CA LEU A 420 24.44 -6.49 3.51
C LEU A 420 25.94 -6.83 3.50
N ALA A 421 26.80 -5.82 3.42
CA ALA A 421 28.25 -5.97 3.55
C ALA A 421 28.68 -6.46 4.95
N ARG A 422 27.98 -6.05 6.03
CA ARG A 422 28.22 -6.55 7.40
C ARG A 422 27.78 -8.01 7.58
N MET A 423 26.80 -8.48 6.81
CA MET A 423 26.32 -9.87 6.83
C MET A 423 27.34 -10.90 6.31
N GLN A 424 28.50 -10.46 5.80
CA GLN A 424 29.55 -11.37 5.31
C GLN A 424 30.40 -11.95 6.45
N ASP A 425 30.46 -13.28 6.51
CA ASP A 425 31.33 -14.08 7.39
C ASP A 425 32.77 -14.17 6.83
N ASP A 426 33.72 -14.68 7.61
CA ASP A 426 35.15 -14.62 7.29
C ASP A 426 35.57 -15.55 6.13
N ASP A 427 34.77 -16.55 5.79
CA ASP A 427 34.96 -17.37 4.57
C ASP A 427 34.37 -16.72 3.31
N GLY A 428 33.74 -15.57 3.43
CA GLY A 428 33.15 -14.82 2.31
C GLY A 428 31.67 -15.13 2.05
N GLY A 429 31.09 -16.16 2.67
CA GLY A 429 29.65 -16.41 2.59
C GLY A 429 28.85 -15.41 3.44
N PHE A 430 27.55 -15.27 3.16
CA PHE A 430 26.68 -14.30 3.81
C PHE A 430 25.61 -14.98 4.66
N TYR A 431 25.36 -14.46 5.86
CA TYR A 431 24.27 -14.94 6.72
C TYR A 431 22.92 -14.73 6.04
N PHE A 432 21.96 -15.63 6.29
CA PHE A 432 20.70 -15.65 5.55
C PHE A 432 19.77 -14.49 5.90
N LEU A 433 19.62 -14.21 7.19
CA LEU A 433 18.80 -13.11 7.71
C LEU A 433 19.22 -12.76 9.14
N VAL A 434 18.71 -11.63 9.64
CA VAL A 434 18.74 -11.26 11.05
C VAL A 434 17.34 -11.45 11.63
N TYR A 435 17.22 -12.23 12.70
CA TYR A 435 15.95 -12.63 13.30
C TYR A 435 15.93 -12.36 14.81
N PRO A 436 14.76 -12.13 15.43
CA PRO A 436 14.65 -12.13 16.88
C PRO A 436 14.99 -13.51 17.45
N ARG A 437 15.69 -13.55 18.59
CA ARG A 437 16.17 -14.81 19.18
C ARG A 437 15.06 -15.65 19.80
N ASP A 438 14.03 -15.00 20.35
CA ASP A 438 13.15 -15.65 21.32
C ASP A 438 11.72 -15.92 20.79
N ARG A 439 11.25 -15.21 19.75
CA ARG A 439 9.89 -15.33 19.19
C ARG A 439 9.75 -14.65 17.82
N PRO A 440 8.72 -14.96 17.01
CA PRO A 440 8.44 -14.23 15.77
C PRO A 440 7.69 -12.91 16.04
N TYR A 441 7.76 -11.97 15.10
CA TYR A 441 6.90 -10.77 14.98
C TYR A 441 6.84 -9.78 16.17
N GLU A 442 7.41 -10.05 17.35
CA GLU A 442 7.58 -9.07 18.45
C GLU A 442 6.36 -8.15 18.71
N LEU A 443 5.17 -8.74 18.80
CA LEU A 443 3.89 -8.01 18.68
C LEU A 443 3.63 -6.95 19.75
N ASP A 444 4.40 -6.87 20.82
CA ASP A 444 4.15 -6.07 22.03
C ASP A 444 5.24 -5.04 22.36
N VAL A 445 6.13 -4.74 21.42
CA VAL A 445 7.20 -3.75 21.59
C VAL A 445 7.36 -2.84 20.37
N LEU A 446 7.85 -1.62 20.61
CA LEU A 446 8.41 -0.75 19.58
C LEU A 446 9.84 -1.23 19.20
N PRO A 447 10.39 -0.85 18.04
CA PRO A 447 11.64 -1.44 17.56
C PRO A 447 12.84 -1.14 18.47
N ASP A 448 12.85 0.01 19.15
CA ASP A 448 13.92 0.39 20.10
C ASP A 448 13.88 -0.37 21.43
N HIS A 449 12.85 -1.20 21.61
CA HIS A 449 12.69 -2.14 22.71
C HIS A 449 12.63 -3.60 22.24
N GLY A 450 13.05 -3.87 20.99
CA GLY A 450 13.07 -5.21 20.41
C GLY A 450 13.98 -6.21 21.11
N ASP A 451 13.71 -7.48 20.89
CA ASP A 451 14.39 -8.64 21.42
C ASP A 451 15.84 -8.73 20.90
N PRO A 452 16.76 -9.40 21.62
CA PRO A 452 18.08 -9.71 21.10
C PRO A 452 18.01 -10.46 19.77
N GLN A 453 18.84 -10.07 18.80
CA GLN A 453 18.83 -10.66 17.46
C GLN A 453 19.87 -11.76 17.27
N VAL A 454 19.63 -12.63 16.29
CA VAL A 454 20.53 -13.70 15.82
C VAL A 454 20.73 -13.63 14.31
N VAL A 455 21.83 -14.20 13.83
CA VAL A 455 22.06 -14.45 12.40
C VAL A 455 21.76 -15.89 12.02
N TRP A 456 21.01 -16.11 10.95
CA TRP A 456 20.72 -17.46 10.44
C TRP A 456 21.86 -18.02 9.55
N PRO A 457 21.97 -19.35 9.40
CA PRO A 457 23.10 -19.98 8.71
C PRO A 457 23.22 -19.51 7.26
N LYS A 458 24.46 -19.45 6.76
CA LYS A 458 24.74 -19.05 5.37
C LYS A 458 24.15 -20.08 4.40
N THR A 459 23.65 -19.62 3.26
CA THR A 459 23.31 -20.48 2.13
C THR A 459 23.93 -19.94 0.84
N THR A 460 23.99 -20.76 -0.20
CA THR A 460 24.42 -20.32 -1.54
C THR A 460 23.47 -19.31 -2.18
N ALA A 461 22.16 -19.40 -1.91
CA ALA A 461 21.17 -18.47 -2.48
C ALA A 461 21.44 -17.05 -1.99
N ILE A 462 21.47 -16.85 -0.67
CA ILE A 462 21.77 -15.52 -0.10
C ILE A 462 23.18 -15.05 -0.46
N SER A 463 24.18 -15.93 -0.44
CA SER A 463 25.56 -15.53 -0.76
C SER A 463 25.68 -15.07 -2.21
N ALA A 464 24.88 -15.63 -3.12
CA ALA A 464 24.81 -15.20 -4.51
C ALA A 464 24.04 -13.87 -4.66
N ALA A 465 22.88 -13.71 -4.03
CA ALA A 465 22.14 -12.45 -4.04
C ALA A 465 22.95 -11.27 -3.48
N ALA A 466 23.64 -11.47 -2.35
CA ALA A 466 24.51 -10.47 -1.74
C ALA A 466 25.73 -10.15 -2.62
N THR A 467 26.33 -11.16 -3.25
CA THR A 467 27.41 -10.96 -4.23
C THR A 467 26.92 -10.09 -5.40
N ALA A 468 25.71 -10.36 -5.91
CA ALA A 468 25.12 -9.63 -7.01
C ALA A 468 24.89 -8.16 -6.64
N ALA A 469 24.17 -7.88 -5.55
CA ALA A 469 23.85 -6.53 -5.11
C ALA A 469 25.10 -5.66 -4.85
N LEU A 470 26.12 -6.22 -4.16
CA LEU A 470 27.36 -5.50 -3.89
C LEU A 470 28.18 -5.25 -5.18
N ALA A 471 28.22 -6.20 -6.10
CA ALA A 471 28.83 -6.00 -7.42
C ALA A 471 28.06 -4.96 -8.26
N GLN A 472 26.73 -4.91 -8.14
CA GLN A 472 25.89 -3.93 -8.81
C GLN A 472 26.22 -2.50 -8.35
N CYS A 473 26.32 -2.25 -7.04
CA CYS A 473 26.78 -0.97 -6.51
C CYS A 473 28.17 -0.59 -7.03
N ALA A 474 29.09 -1.56 -7.09
CA ALA A 474 30.45 -1.33 -7.58
C ALA A 474 30.53 -1.02 -9.08
N SER A 475 29.62 -1.58 -9.89
CA SER A 475 29.59 -1.38 -11.34
C SER A 475 28.88 -0.08 -11.75
N SER A 476 27.93 0.41 -10.95
CA SER A 476 27.18 1.65 -11.20
C SER A 476 28.10 2.88 -11.27
N PRO A 477 28.15 3.60 -12.41
CA PRO A 477 28.89 4.87 -12.49
C PRO A 477 28.33 5.94 -11.56
N LYS A 478 27.00 5.99 -11.38
CA LYS A 478 26.32 6.97 -10.52
C LYS A 478 26.63 6.72 -9.04
N PHE A 479 26.56 5.47 -8.59
CA PHE A 479 26.92 5.11 -7.22
C PHE A 479 28.40 5.40 -6.94
N ARG A 480 29.32 5.01 -7.83
CA ARG A 480 30.76 5.29 -7.68
C ARG A 480 31.09 6.78 -7.60
N ALA A 481 30.38 7.61 -8.35
CA ALA A 481 30.62 9.05 -8.32
C ALA A 481 30.30 9.67 -6.95
N GLN A 482 29.33 9.10 -6.23
CA GLN A 482 28.87 9.62 -4.92
C GLN A 482 29.53 8.89 -3.74
N PHE A 483 29.89 7.61 -3.89
CA PHE A 483 30.41 6.75 -2.83
C PHE A 483 31.58 5.87 -3.30
N PRO A 484 32.70 6.45 -3.77
CA PRO A 484 33.79 5.71 -4.40
C PRO A 484 34.45 4.69 -3.47
N GLU A 485 34.66 5.01 -2.19
CA GLU A 485 35.28 4.10 -1.22
C GLU A 485 34.37 2.90 -0.92
N ALA A 486 33.07 3.15 -0.78
CA ALA A 486 32.09 2.09 -0.56
C ALA A 486 32.03 1.15 -1.76
N ALA A 487 32.02 1.69 -2.99
CA ALA A 487 32.01 0.90 -4.21
C ALA A 487 33.22 -0.04 -4.32
N VAL A 488 34.43 0.43 -3.99
CA VAL A 488 35.64 -0.40 -3.95
C VAL A 488 35.51 -1.51 -2.90
N MET A 489 35.06 -1.17 -1.70
CA MET A 489 34.88 -2.13 -0.61
C MET A 489 33.84 -3.20 -0.96
N TYR A 490 32.72 -2.81 -1.56
CA TYR A 490 31.67 -3.72 -2.01
C TYR A 490 32.16 -4.67 -3.09
N LEU A 491 32.98 -4.21 -4.04
CA LEU A 491 33.58 -5.09 -5.04
C LEU A 491 34.47 -6.17 -4.41
N GLU A 492 35.29 -5.81 -3.42
CA GLU A 492 36.15 -6.77 -2.73
C GLU A 492 35.33 -7.80 -1.93
N LYS A 493 34.21 -7.37 -1.33
CA LYS A 493 33.27 -8.30 -0.68
C LYS A 493 32.57 -9.20 -1.67
N ALA A 494 32.13 -8.67 -2.82
CA ALA A 494 31.51 -9.45 -3.89
C ALA A 494 32.48 -10.52 -4.42
N LYS A 495 33.75 -10.18 -4.64
CA LYS A 495 34.79 -11.17 -5.02
C LYS A 495 34.94 -12.29 -4.00
N LYS A 496 34.92 -11.98 -2.70
CA LYS A 496 34.96 -13.01 -1.62
C LYS A 496 33.70 -13.87 -1.61
N GLY A 497 32.53 -13.26 -1.83
CA GLY A 497 31.26 -13.97 -1.97
C GLY A 497 31.28 -14.94 -3.15
N TRP A 498 31.76 -14.48 -4.31
CA TRP A 498 31.96 -15.33 -5.47
C TRP A 498 32.92 -16.50 -5.18
N ALA A 499 34.05 -16.24 -4.54
CA ALA A 499 35.00 -17.29 -4.16
C ALA A 499 34.40 -18.32 -3.19
N PHE A 500 33.51 -17.90 -2.28
CA PHE A 500 32.73 -18.82 -1.44
C PHE A 500 31.81 -19.72 -2.28
N LEU A 501 31.06 -19.13 -3.22
CA LEU A 501 30.16 -19.88 -4.12
C LEU A 501 30.94 -20.91 -4.94
N GLU A 502 32.09 -20.55 -5.51
CA GLU A 502 32.92 -21.49 -6.27
C GLU A 502 33.37 -22.68 -5.44
N ARG A 503 33.81 -22.46 -4.19
CA ARG A 503 34.19 -23.56 -3.30
C ARG A 503 32.99 -24.43 -2.92
N ALA A 504 31.83 -23.82 -2.67
CA ALA A 504 30.60 -24.55 -2.35
C ALA A 504 30.19 -25.47 -3.53
N LEU A 505 30.11 -24.91 -4.74
CA LEU A 505 29.74 -25.62 -5.96
C LEU A 505 30.77 -26.70 -6.33
N ALA A 506 32.07 -26.44 -6.17
CA ALA A 506 33.11 -27.42 -6.44
C ALA A 506 33.05 -28.61 -5.47
N LYS A 507 32.70 -28.38 -4.21
CA LYS A 507 32.65 -29.41 -3.17
C LYS A 507 31.37 -30.25 -3.22
N HIS A 508 30.23 -29.61 -3.47
CA HIS A 508 28.91 -30.25 -3.31
C HIS A 508 28.13 -30.41 -4.63
N GLY A 509 28.65 -29.88 -5.75
CA GLY A 509 27.86 -29.70 -6.97
C GLY A 509 26.86 -28.56 -6.83
N LYS A 510 26.14 -28.22 -7.90
CA LYS A 510 25.14 -27.15 -7.90
C LYS A 510 23.98 -27.48 -6.97
N ASP A 511 23.26 -28.55 -7.29
CA ASP A 511 22.07 -28.96 -6.52
C ASP A 511 22.38 -29.44 -5.09
N GLY A 512 23.57 -30.01 -4.88
CA GLY A 512 24.00 -30.47 -3.55
C GLY A 512 24.53 -29.36 -2.65
N ALA A 513 24.83 -28.17 -3.20
CA ALA A 513 25.24 -26.99 -2.42
C ALA A 513 24.06 -26.16 -1.93
N TYR A 514 22.88 -26.28 -2.55
CA TYR A 514 21.70 -25.55 -2.12
C TYR A 514 21.09 -26.18 -0.86
N GLN A 515 21.26 -25.57 0.31
CA GLN A 515 20.45 -25.90 1.49
C GLN A 515 19.26 -24.96 1.57
N ARG A 516 18.05 -25.53 1.47
CA ARG A 516 16.77 -24.80 1.48
C ARG A 516 16.51 -24.09 2.81
N ILE A 517 16.02 -22.86 2.68
CA ILE A 517 15.24 -22.10 3.68
C ILE A 517 14.12 -21.40 2.90
N SER A 518 12.85 -21.46 3.32
CA SER A 518 11.71 -20.88 2.58
C SER A 518 11.51 -19.38 2.69
N HIS A 519 12.22 -18.69 3.58
CA HIS A 519 12.14 -17.24 3.72
C HIS A 519 12.83 -16.52 2.54
N TYR A 520 12.11 -16.44 1.42
CA TYR A 520 12.52 -15.86 0.13
C TYR A 520 13.65 -16.63 -0.59
N GLY A 521 13.70 -16.52 -1.92
CA GLY A 521 14.75 -17.13 -2.76
C GLY A 521 14.76 -18.66 -2.75
N ASP A 522 13.59 -19.31 -2.60
CA ASP A 522 13.46 -20.77 -2.69
C ASP A 522 12.71 -21.26 -3.95
N ILE A 523 12.15 -20.33 -4.74
CA ILE A 523 11.34 -20.64 -5.93
C ILE A 523 12.12 -21.40 -6.99
N PHE A 524 13.38 -21.04 -7.23
CA PHE A 524 14.26 -21.69 -8.22
C PHE A 524 15.51 -22.33 -7.58
N MET A 525 15.37 -22.78 -6.32
CA MET A 525 16.48 -23.18 -5.46
C MET A 525 17.47 -22.02 -5.24
N HIS A 526 18.58 -21.98 -5.95
CA HIS A 526 19.54 -20.86 -5.93
C HIS A 526 19.95 -20.41 -7.34
N ASP A 527 19.25 -20.90 -8.36
CA ASP A 527 19.71 -20.79 -9.74
C ASP A 527 19.66 -19.37 -10.25
N ASP A 528 18.63 -18.64 -9.84
CA ASP A 528 18.38 -17.27 -10.23
C ASP A 528 19.31 -16.31 -9.49
N GLU A 529 19.60 -16.53 -8.21
CA GLU A 529 20.62 -15.75 -7.50
C GLU A 529 22.02 -16.00 -8.08
N LEU A 530 22.37 -17.24 -8.43
CA LEU A 530 23.64 -17.55 -9.08
C LEU A 530 23.76 -16.88 -10.46
N ALA A 531 22.69 -16.89 -11.24
CA ALA A 531 22.65 -16.18 -12.53
C ALA A 531 22.81 -14.67 -12.32
N TRP A 532 22.11 -14.08 -11.34
CA TRP A 532 22.24 -12.67 -11.03
C TRP A 532 23.65 -12.29 -10.56
N ALA A 533 24.26 -13.09 -9.68
CA ALA A 533 25.64 -12.90 -9.26
C ALA A 533 26.62 -12.95 -10.44
N ALA A 534 26.45 -13.92 -11.37
CA ALA A 534 27.27 -14.01 -12.57
C ALA A 534 27.10 -12.79 -13.48
N CYS A 535 25.87 -12.28 -13.61
CA CYS A 535 25.60 -11.05 -14.35
C CYS A 535 26.34 -9.86 -13.74
N GLU A 536 26.14 -9.57 -12.46
CA GLU A 536 26.72 -8.38 -11.83
C GLU A 536 28.24 -8.47 -11.69
N MET A 537 28.80 -9.66 -11.48
CA MET A 537 30.25 -9.86 -11.51
C MET A 537 30.84 -9.61 -12.90
N PHE A 538 30.15 -10.00 -13.97
CA PHE A 538 30.53 -9.62 -15.34
C PHE A 538 30.49 -8.10 -15.51
N LEU A 539 29.41 -7.44 -15.08
CA LEU A 539 29.27 -5.98 -15.23
C LEU A 539 30.29 -5.20 -14.40
N ALA A 540 30.68 -5.69 -13.23
CA ALA A 540 31.64 -5.04 -12.35
C ALA A 540 33.11 -5.24 -12.75
N THR A 541 33.43 -6.33 -13.46
CA THR A 541 34.83 -6.70 -13.76
C THR A 541 35.17 -6.69 -15.24
N GLY A 542 34.19 -6.84 -16.12
CA GLY A 542 34.37 -7.04 -17.56
C GLY A 542 34.90 -8.44 -17.93
N ASP A 543 35.05 -9.37 -17.00
CA ASP A 543 35.57 -10.71 -17.26
C ASP A 543 34.50 -11.61 -17.91
N GLU A 544 34.78 -12.04 -19.14
CA GLU A 544 33.90 -12.89 -19.95
C GLU A 544 33.62 -14.27 -19.32
N ALA A 545 34.43 -14.75 -18.38
CA ALA A 545 34.18 -16.00 -17.68
C ALA A 545 32.85 -15.97 -16.90
N PHE A 546 32.51 -14.83 -16.29
CA PHE A 546 31.23 -14.65 -15.61
C PHE A 546 30.05 -14.63 -16.59
N GLN A 547 30.21 -13.94 -17.73
CA GLN A 547 29.20 -13.95 -18.80
C GLN A 547 28.95 -15.36 -19.34
N LYS A 548 30.00 -16.17 -19.53
CA LYS A 548 29.88 -17.58 -19.94
C LYS A 548 29.09 -18.40 -18.91
N LYS A 549 29.32 -18.18 -17.61
CA LYS A 549 28.54 -18.83 -16.54
C LYS A 549 27.08 -18.39 -16.55
N LEU A 550 26.81 -17.08 -16.67
CA LEU A 550 25.46 -16.53 -16.80
C LEU A 550 24.68 -17.22 -17.92
N ILE A 551 25.24 -17.24 -19.14
CA ILE A 551 24.62 -17.87 -20.32
C ILE A 551 24.41 -19.38 -20.11
N GLY A 552 25.32 -20.05 -19.39
CA GLY A 552 25.20 -21.46 -19.07
C GLY A 552 24.20 -21.78 -17.95
N TRP A 553 23.86 -20.81 -17.09
CA TRP A 553 22.98 -21.00 -15.93
C TRP A 553 21.56 -20.47 -16.14
N MET A 554 21.35 -19.53 -17.05
CA MET A 554 20.04 -18.96 -17.35
C MET A 554 19.75 -19.03 -18.85
N ASN A 555 18.66 -19.72 -19.22
CA ASN A 555 18.11 -19.65 -20.57
C ASN A 555 17.00 -18.59 -20.62
N VAL A 556 17.34 -17.38 -21.05
CA VAL A 556 16.40 -16.26 -21.12
C VAL A 556 15.24 -16.59 -22.06
N GLY A 557 14.01 -16.40 -21.57
CA GLY A 557 12.77 -16.67 -22.28
C GLY A 557 12.26 -18.10 -22.14
N ASP A 558 12.99 -18.98 -21.44
CA ASP A 558 12.52 -20.31 -21.08
C ASP A 558 11.40 -20.23 -20.03
N ILE A 559 10.46 -21.16 -20.10
CA ILE A 559 9.33 -21.19 -19.16
C ILE A 559 9.77 -21.55 -17.73
N SER A 560 10.90 -22.25 -17.59
CA SER A 560 11.49 -22.62 -16.29
C SER A 560 12.07 -21.45 -15.52
N THR A 561 12.36 -20.31 -16.17
CA THR A 561 12.83 -19.08 -15.51
C THR A 561 11.67 -18.15 -15.11
N ARG A 562 10.43 -18.65 -15.14
CA ARG A 562 9.21 -17.87 -14.84
C ARG A 562 8.44 -18.52 -13.70
N ARG A 563 8.00 -17.71 -12.73
CA ARG A 563 7.18 -18.22 -11.62
C ARG A 563 5.82 -18.65 -12.16
N TRP A 564 5.39 -19.85 -11.77
CA TRP A 564 4.15 -20.49 -12.26
C TRP A 564 4.03 -20.52 -13.79
N SER A 565 5.14 -20.53 -14.52
CA SER A 565 5.24 -20.55 -16.00
C SER A 565 4.83 -19.26 -16.74
N TRP A 566 4.08 -18.36 -16.11
CA TRP A 566 3.58 -17.13 -16.74
C TRP A 566 4.20 -15.85 -16.17
N TRP A 567 4.66 -15.84 -14.92
CA TRP A 567 5.22 -14.64 -14.30
C TRP A 567 6.68 -14.48 -14.69
N ARG A 568 6.91 -13.68 -15.73
CA ARG A 568 8.25 -13.32 -16.24
C ARG A 568 8.96 -12.38 -15.28
N MET A 569 10.29 -12.31 -15.40
CA MET A 569 11.10 -11.29 -14.72
C MET A 569 10.93 -11.30 -13.19
N PHE A 570 10.62 -12.48 -12.65
CA PHE A 570 10.41 -12.72 -11.22
C PHE A 570 11.76 -12.82 -10.50
N GLU A 571 11.86 -12.17 -9.34
CA GLU A 571 13.03 -12.18 -8.43
C GLU A 571 14.39 -12.03 -9.16
N ALA A 572 15.40 -12.83 -8.81
CA ALA A 572 16.78 -12.61 -9.22
C ALA A 572 17.02 -12.84 -10.72
N TYR A 573 16.22 -13.69 -11.39
CA TYR A 573 16.24 -13.80 -12.84
C TYR A 573 15.81 -12.48 -13.49
N GLY A 574 14.76 -11.85 -12.96
CA GLY A 574 14.35 -10.52 -13.39
C GLY A 574 15.45 -9.48 -13.20
N SER A 575 16.14 -9.51 -12.05
CA SER A 575 17.26 -8.60 -11.77
C SER A 575 18.43 -8.79 -12.75
N ALA A 576 18.81 -10.04 -13.02
CA ALA A 576 19.85 -10.36 -13.99
C ALA A 576 19.50 -9.89 -15.41
N ILE A 577 18.27 -10.14 -15.86
CA ILE A 577 17.81 -9.73 -17.19
C ILE A 577 17.80 -8.19 -17.29
N ARG A 578 17.25 -7.49 -16.29
CA ARG A 578 17.24 -6.01 -16.23
C ARG A 578 18.66 -5.44 -16.32
N SER A 579 19.56 -5.89 -15.45
CA SER A 579 20.94 -5.39 -15.41
C SER A 579 21.68 -5.67 -16.72
N TYR A 580 21.52 -6.86 -17.30
CA TYR A 580 22.16 -7.19 -18.57
C TYR A 580 21.62 -6.35 -19.73
N THR A 581 20.29 -6.16 -19.83
CA THR A 581 19.65 -5.37 -20.90
C THR A 581 20.22 -3.96 -20.97
N PHE A 582 20.27 -3.26 -19.84
CA PHE A 582 20.61 -1.83 -19.79
C PHE A 582 22.09 -1.55 -19.47
N ALA A 583 22.94 -2.57 -19.37
CA ALA A 583 24.33 -2.45 -18.90
C ALA A 583 25.17 -1.43 -19.68
N ALA A 584 25.07 -1.44 -21.02
CA ALA A 584 25.84 -0.55 -21.87
C ALA A 584 25.32 0.90 -21.83
N GLU A 585 23.99 1.08 -21.80
CA GLU A 585 23.36 2.40 -21.69
C GLU A 585 23.68 3.05 -20.35
N ALA A 586 23.63 2.27 -19.26
CA ALA A 586 24.04 2.69 -17.93
C ALA A 586 25.56 2.94 -17.80
N GLY A 587 26.36 2.69 -18.83
CA GLY A 587 27.81 2.92 -18.83
C GLY A 587 28.61 1.96 -17.94
N LYS A 588 28.07 0.78 -17.61
CA LYS A 588 28.76 -0.24 -16.80
C LYS A 588 29.84 -0.97 -17.61
N ILE A 589 29.53 -1.28 -18.86
CA ILE A 589 30.40 -1.94 -19.84
C ILE A 589 30.16 -1.35 -21.24
N LYS A 590 30.98 -1.72 -22.22
CA LYS A 590 30.72 -1.39 -23.64
C LYS A 590 29.78 -2.43 -24.24
N ARG A 591 28.83 -2.01 -25.09
CA ARG A 591 27.90 -2.91 -25.81
C ARG A 591 28.62 -4.06 -26.54
N ALA A 592 29.80 -3.81 -27.11
CA ALA A 592 30.61 -4.82 -27.81
C ALA A 592 31.13 -5.96 -26.90
N GLN A 593 31.09 -5.80 -25.58
CA GLN A 593 31.46 -6.85 -24.61
C GLN A 593 30.30 -7.81 -24.32
N GLN A 594 29.07 -7.46 -24.70
CA GLN A 594 27.89 -8.28 -24.48
C GLN A 594 27.69 -9.25 -25.64
N ASN A 595 27.28 -10.48 -25.33
CA ASN A 595 26.80 -11.43 -26.32
C ASN A 595 25.50 -10.89 -26.94
N PRO A 596 25.48 -10.63 -28.27
CA PRO A 596 24.34 -9.96 -28.91
C PRO A 596 23.07 -10.82 -28.88
N LEU A 597 23.15 -12.12 -29.11
CA LEU A 597 21.98 -13.00 -29.10
C LEU A 597 21.35 -13.11 -27.71
N TYR A 598 22.18 -13.13 -26.67
CA TYR A 598 21.70 -13.16 -25.30
C TYR A 598 21.02 -11.83 -24.92
N LEU A 599 21.60 -10.71 -25.38
CA LEU A 599 21.06 -9.37 -25.17
C LEU A 599 19.71 -9.19 -25.85
N ASP A 600 19.57 -9.62 -27.11
CA ASP A 600 18.31 -9.57 -27.84
C ASP A 600 17.20 -10.35 -27.11
N ARG A 601 17.53 -11.48 -26.47
CA ARG A 601 16.57 -12.25 -25.65
C ARG A 601 16.19 -11.51 -24.37
N CYS A 602 17.15 -10.86 -23.71
CA CYS A 602 16.88 -10.05 -22.52
C CYS A 602 15.97 -8.84 -22.84
N GLU A 603 16.26 -8.14 -23.95
CA GLU A 603 15.44 -7.03 -24.45
C GLU A 603 14.02 -7.51 -24.80
N ALA A 604 13.89 -8.68 -25.44
CA ALA A 604 12.60 -9.27 -25.76
C ALA A 604 11.79 -9.66 -24.51
N GLU A 605 12.41 -10.21 -23.46
CA GLU A 605 11.71 -10.52 -22.20
C GLU A 605 11.24 -9.24 -21.48
N VAL A 606 12.03 -8.15 -21.49
CA VAL A 606 11.62 -6.86 -20.93
C VAL A 606 10.43 -6.27 -21.71
N ALA A 607 10.46 -6.34 -23.04
CA ALA A 607 9.35 -5.88 -23.87
C ALA A 607 8.07 -6.70 -23.60
N ALA A 608 8.18 -8.03 -23.55
CA ALA A 608 7.06 -8.94 -23.27
C ALA A 608 6.45 -8.71 -21.89
N LEU A 609 7.27 -8.41 -20.87
CA LEU A 609 6.80 -8.01 -19.55
C LEU A 609 5.92 -6.76 -19.63
N GLY A 610 6.40 -5.72 -20.34
CA GLY A 610 5.64 -4.49 -20.55
C GLY A 610 4.31 -4.73 -21.26
N GLU A 611 4.28 -5.60 -22.28
CA GLU A 611 3.07 -6.01 -22.98
C GLU A 611 2.09 -6.77 -22.08
N ASP A 612 2.58 -7.68 -21.22
CA ASP A 612 1.75 -8.41 -20.27
C ASP A 612 1.06 -7.46 -19.29
N GLN A 613 1.80 -6.53 -18.69
CA GLN A 613 1.23 -5.57 -17.74
C GLN A 613 0.30 -4.55 -18.42
N LEU A 614 0.63 -4.10 -19.64
CA LEU A 614 -0.22 -3.20 -20.43
C LEU A 614 -1.55 -3.87 -20.79
N ARG A 615 -1.51 -5.11 -21.27
CA ARG A 615 -2.71 -5.89 -21.59
C ARG A 615 -3.60 -6.05 -20.36
N ARG A 616 -3.02 -6.44 -19.21
CA ARG A 616 -3.76 -6.58 -17.94
C ARG A 616 -4.45 -5.28 -17.51
N ALA A 617 -3.77 -4.14 -17.63
CA ALA A 617 -4.37 -2.84 -17.34
C ALA A 617 -5.54 -2.54 -18.28
N GLN A 618 -5.38 -2.80 -19.59
CA GLN A 618 -6.42 -2.58 -20.60
C GLN A 618 -7.64 -3.49 -20.42
N ASP A 619 -7.42 -4.72 -19.96
CA ASP A 619 -8.46 -5.72 -19.68
C ASP A 619 -9.05 -5.60 -18.26
N SER A 620 -8.67 -4.57 -17.50
CA SER A 620 -9.20 -4.27 -16.17
C SER A 620 -10.20 -3.12 -16.21
N ALA A 621 -11.38 -3.31 -15.60
CA ALA A 621 -12.39 -2.26 -15.48
C ALA A 621 -11.90 -1.03 -14.71
N TYR A 622 -10.95 -1.22 -13.79
CA TYR A 622 -10.36 -0.14 -12.99
C TYR A 622 -8.93 0.23 -13.44
N GLY A 623 -8.47 -0.29 -14.58
CA GLY A 623 -7.19 0.10 -15.19
C GLY A 623 -5.93 -0.45 -14.50
N THR A 624 -6.08 -1.25 -13.44
CA THR A 624 -4.96 -1.90 -12.73
C THR A 624 -4.48 -3.14 -13.47
N SER A 625 -3.17 -3.43 -13.44
CA SER A 625 -2.53 -4.56 -14.11
C SER A 625 -2.73 -5.91 -13.37
N PHE A 626 -3.92 -6.14 -12.80
CA PHE A 626 -4.20 -7.37 -12.05
C PHE A 626 -4.17 -8.60 -12.99
N PRO A 627 -3.36 -9.64 -12.69
CA PRO A 627 -3.15 -10.75 -13.61
C PRO A 627 -4.42 -11.54 -13.93
N GLU A 628 -4.66 -11.80 -15.21
CA GLU A 628 -5.74 -12.70 -15.65
C GLU A 628 -5.62 -14.08 -15.00
N GLU A 629 -4.39 -14.59 -14.86
CA GLU A 629 -4.12 -15.86 -14.21
C GLU A 629 -4.61 -15.89 -12.76
N ALA A 630 -4.49 -14.77 -12.03
CA ALA A 630 -4.99 -14.63 -10.66
C ALA A 630 -6.52 -14.51 -10.61
N LYS A 631 -7.12 -13.79 -11.58
CA LYS A 631 -8.59 -13.68 -11.74
C LYS A 631 -9.25 -15.05 -11.89
N ARG A 632 -8.67 -15.95 -12.72
CA ARG A 632 -9.20 -17.31 -12.95
C ARG A 632 -9.30 -18.14 -11.68
N TYR A 633 -8.36 -17.98 -10.75
CA TYR A 633 -8.32 -18.71 -9.48
C TYR A 633 -8.94 -17.94 -8.31
N ARG A 634 -9.46 -16.72 -8.55
CA ARG A 634 -10.06 -15.86 -7.52
C ARG A 634 -9.12 -15.60 -6.34
N THR A 635 -7.82 -15.45 -6.63
CA THR A 635 -6.80 -15.17 -5.61
C THR A 635 -6.21 -13.78 -5.83
N GLY A 636 -6.06 -13.00 -4.76
CA GLY A 636 -5.34 -11.72 -4.79
C GLY A 636 -3.82 -11.89 -4.69
N GLY A 637 -3.36 -12.95 -4.01
CA GLY A 637 -1.96 -13.02 -3.56
C GLY A 637 -1.57 -11.79 -2.74
N TRP A 638 -0.32 -11.35 -2.90
CA TRP A 638 0.19 -10.06 -2.44
C TRP A 638 0.24 -9.12 -3.65
N TYR A 639 -0.87 -8.45 -3.95
CA TYR A 639 -0.97 -7.60 -5.15
C TYR A 639 -0.76 -6.12 -4.82
N PHE A 640 0.31 -5.55 -5.38
CA PHE A 640 0.67 -4.14 -5.29
C PHE A 640 0.63 -3.52 -6.70
N PRO A 641 -0.24 -2.52 -6.96
CA PRO A 641 -0.31 -1.88 -8.27
C PRO A 641 1.01 -1.21 -8.66
N GLY A 642 1.74 -0.66 -7.69
CA GLY A 642 3.01 0.00 -7.93
C GLY A 642 4.13 -0.95 -8.36
N ASP A 643 4.11 -2.22 -7.97
CA ASP A 643 5.02 -3.24 -8.53
C ASP A 643 4.83 -3.43 -10.03
N CYS A 644 3.58 -3.42 -10.49
CA CYS A 644 3.26 -3.51 -11.91
C CYS A 644 3.65 -2.22 -12.65
N ALA A 645 3.52 -1.06 -11.99
CA ALA A 645 3.98 0.22 -12.51
C ALA A 645 5.50 0.23 -12.72
N PHE A 646 6.28 -0.34 -11.80
CA PHE A 646 7.73 -0.52 -11.96
C PHE A 646 8.06 -1.34 -13.21
N ASP A 647 7.41 -2.49 -13.41
CA ASP A 647 7.64 -3.34 -14.59
C ASP A 647 7.36 -2.61 -15.91
N LEU A 648 6.27 -1.83 -15.96
CA LEU A 648 5.94 -0.97 -17.10
C LEU A 648 6.98 0.15 -17.29
N ALA A 649 7.48 0.75 -16.21
CA ALA A 649 8.52 1.77 -16.25
C ALA A 649 9.84 1.21 -16.79
N VAL A 650 10.23 0.00 -16.40
CA VAL A 650 11.39 -0.72 -16.97
C VAL A 650 11.22 -0.91 -18.47
N ALA A 651 10.05 -1.41 -18.92
CA ALA A 651 9.78 -1.61 -20.34
C ALA A 651 9.78 -0.29 -21.13
N ALA A 652 9.40 0.82 -20.50
CA ALA A 652 9.41 2.14 -21.13
C ALA A 652 10.82 2.70 -21.39
N GLN A 653 11.87 2.10 -20.80
CA GLN A 653 13.26 2.50 -21.04
C GLN A 653 13.89 1.85 -22.26
N LEU A 654 13.26 0.82 -22.86
CA LEU A 654 13.76 0.22 -24.09
C LEU A 654 13.74 1.24 -25.25
N ASP A 655 14.69 1.08 -26.18
CA ASP A 655 14.69 1.86 -27.41
C ASP A 655 13.67 1.28 -28.40
N TYR A 656 12.65 2.07 -28.75
CA TYR A 656 11.59 1.66 -29.65
C TYR A 656 11.64 2.46 -30.96
N PRO A 657 11.40 1.80 -32.12
CA PRO A 657 11.21 2.51 -33.38
C PRO A 657 10.06 3.52 -33.27
N LYS A 658 10.31 4.77 -33.67
CA LYS A 658 9.37 5.91 -33.52
C LYS A 658 7.94 5.64 -34.00
N PHE A 659 7.76 4.82 -35.05
CA PHE A 659 6.45 4.52 -35.65
C PHE A 659 5.67 3.39 -34.92
N LYS A 660 6.27 2.75 -33.92
CA LYS A 660 5.68 1.69 -33.07
C LYS A 660 5.98 1.92 -31.58
N ASP A 661 6.14 3.18 -31.18
CA ASP A 661 6.50 3.54 -29.80
C ASP A 661 5.36 3.24 -28.80
N PRO A 662 5.51 2.25 -27.90
CA PRO A 662 4.48 1.90 -26.94
C PRO A 662 4.49 2.83 -25.71
N ARG A 663 5.54 3.66 -25.52
CA ARG A 663 5.76 4.44 -24.28
C ARG A 663 4.56 5.29 -23.85
N PRO A 664 3.81 5.96 -24.74
CA PRO A 664 2.60 6.67 -24.32
C PRO A 664 1.53 5.75 -23.68
N LYS A 665 1.38 4.53 -24.20
CA LYS A 665 0.44 3.53 -23.64
C LYS A 665 0.98 2.91 -22.35
N LEU A 666 2.29 2.69 -22.27
CA LEU A 666 2.94 2.24 -21.03
C LEU A 666 2.76 3.29 -19.93
N LEU A 667 3.00 4.58 -20.22
CA LEU A 667 2.76 5.67 -19.27
C LEU A 667 1.29 5.71 -18.81
N ASP A 668 0.33 5.58 -19.73
CA ASP A 668 -1.09 5.51 -19.38
C ASP A 668 -1.41 4.35 -18.43
N ALA A 669 -0.80 3.18 -18.63
CA ALA A 669 -0.95 2.02 -17.74
C ALA A 669 -0.23 2.21 -16.39
N ILE A 670 0.93 2.87 -16.36
CA ILE A 670 1.64 3.25 -15.12
C ILE A 670 0.74 4.14 -14.27
N ILE A 671 0.22 5.23 -14.87
CA ILE A 671 -0.67 6.16 -14.18
C ILE A 671 -1.98 5.47 -13.76
N SER A 672 -2.50 4.54 -14.55
CA SER A 672 -3.72 3.79 -14.18
C SER A 672 -3.52 2.89 -12.95
N ASN A 673 -2.36 2.23 -12.81
CA ASN A 673 -2.04 1.48 -11.60
C ASN A 673 -1.91 2.39 -10.37
N LEU A 674 -1.24 3.54 -10.50
CA LEU A 674 -1.13 4.53 -9.43
C LEU A 674 -2.50 5.13 -9.07
N ASN A 675 -3.38 5.34 -10.05
CA ASN A 675 -4.76 5.78 -9.79
C ASN A 675 -5.52 4.74 -8.95
N TYR A 676 -5.40 3.45 -9.28
CA TYR A 676 -6.01 2.37 -8.50
C TYR A 676 -5.52 2.38 -7.05
N GLU A 677 -4.21 2.45 -6.85
CA GLU A 677 -3.62 2.57 -5.51
C GLU A 677 -4.11 3.83 -4.78
N ALA A 678 -4.36 4.92 -5.49
CA ALA A 678 -4.72 6.21 -4.90
C ALA A 678 -6.23 6.42 -4.66
N GLY A 679 -7.05 5.38 -4.79
CA GLY A 679 -8.50 5.46 -4.52
C GLY A 679 -9.39 5.41 -5.76
N CYS A 680 -8.84 5.26 -6.96
CA CYS A 680 -9.59 4.93 -8.18
C CYS A 680 -9.88 3.42 -8.23
N ASN A 681 -10.48 2.91 -7.16
CA ASN A 681 -10.82 1.51 -6.91
C ASN A 681 -12.21 1.44 -6.26
N PRO A 682 -12.91 0.30 -6.31
CA PRO A 682 -14.31 0.22 -5.87
C PRO A 682 -14.52 0.48 -4.38
N VAL A 683 -13.47 0.35 -3.55
CA VAL A 683 -13.57 0.64 -2.09
C VAL A 683 -13.21 2.09 -1.75
N ASN A 684 -12.94 2.95 -2.75
CA ASN A 684 -12.55 4.35 -2.61
C ASN A 684 -11.46 4.56 -1.54
N ARG A 685 -10.39 3.77 -1.57
CA ARG A 685 -9.33 3.85 -0.56
C ARG A 685 -7.96 4.06 -1.17
N CYS A 686 -7.17 4.97 -0.60
CA CYS A 686 -5.77 5.05 -0.97
C CYS A 686 -5.00 3.93 -0.25
N HIS A 687 -4.29 3.07 -0.97
CA HIS A 687 -3.53 1.93 -0.46
C HIS A 687 -2.07 2.27 -0.08
N LEU A 688 -1.70 3.55 -0.05
CA LEU A 688 -0.44 4.05 0.48
C LEU A 688 -0.72 4.94 1.70
N THR A 689 -0.26 4.51 2.88
CA THR A 689 -0.61 5.20 4.14
C THR A 689 -0.13 6.65 4.15
N GLY A 690 -0.94 7.52 4.76
CA GLY A 690 -0.67 8.96 4.84
C GLY A 690 -1.00 9.76 3.58
N LEU A 691 -1.50 9.12 2.51
CA LEU A 691 -2.07 9.76 1.32
C LEU A 691 -3.59 9.60 1.24
N GLY A 692 -4.20 10.32 0.30
CA GLY A 692 -5.64 10.26 0.06
C GLY A 692 -6.50 10.83 1.19
N TRP A 693 -7.81 10.72 0.98
CA TRP A 693 -8.86 11.18 1.89
C TRP A 693 -9.44 10.05 2.74
N ASN A 694 -9.43 8.82 2.23
CA ASN A 694 -9.84 7.62 2.95
C ASN A 694 -8.61 6.78 3.27
N ARG A 695 -8.31 6.59 4.56
CA ARG A 695 -7.07 6.01 5.07
C ARG A 695 -7.31 4.79 5.95
N GLN A 696 -6.31 3.92 5.97
CA GLN A 696 -6.23 2.71 6.80
C GLN A 696 -6.05 3.03 8.27
N HIS A 697 -6.48 2.09 9.10
CA HIS A 697 -6.21 2.09 10.53
C HIS A 697 -5.42 0.86 10.94
N GLU A 698 -5.80 -0.32 10.43
CA GLU A 698 -5.16 -1.57 10.78
C GLU A 698 -4.14 -1.97 9.72
N ALA A 699 -2.87 -2.05 10.14
CA ALA A 699 -1.76 -2.49 9.32
C ALA A 699 -1.15 -3.77 9.89
N VAL A 700 -0.62 -4.63 9.01
CA VAL A 700 0.35 -5.64 9.43
C VAL A 700 1.68 -4.95 9.70
N HIS A 701 1.80 -4.34 10.87
CA HIS A 701 2.96 -3.52 11.22
C HIS A 701 3.15 -3.36 12.73
N GLN A 702 4.27 -3.84 13.26
CA GLN A 702 4.53 -3.91 14.70
C GLN A 702 4.60 -2.53 15.33
N PHE A 703 5.25 -1.58 14.65
CA PHE A 703 5.23 -0.19 15.10
C PHE A 703 3.79 0.33 15.22
N ALA A 704 2.93 0.19 14.20
CA ALA A 704 1.55 0.66 14.26
C ALA A 704 0.74 -0.03 15.39
N LEU A 705 1.01 -1.31 15.67
CA LEU A 705 0.37 -2.06 16.77
C LEU A 705 0.83 -1.62 18.18
N ASN A 706 1.93 -0.89 18.29
CA ASN A 706 2.59 -0.53 19.54
C ASN A 706 2.70 0.99 19.74
N ASP A 707 2.40 1.78 18.70
CA ASP A 707 2.40 3.23 18.75
C ASP A 707 1.12 3.78 19.40
N ARG A 708 1.18 5.04 19.82
CA ARG A 708 0.05 5.75 20.45
C ARG A 708 -1.02 6.25 19.48
N ARG A 709 -0.75 6.23 18.17
CA ARG A 709 -1.61 6.77 17.11
C ARG A 709 -2.59 5.73 16.62
N THR A 710 -3.69 6.18 16.04
CA THR A 710 -4.72 5.29 15.47
C THR A 710 -4.49 5.02 14.00
N ILE A 711 -3.87 5.95 13.28
CA ILE A 711 -3.49 5.74 11.88
C ILE A 711 -2.03 5.25 11.81
N PRO A 712 -1.71 4.32 10.90
CA PRO A 712 -0.38 3.76 10.78
C PRO A 712 0.65 4.80 10.30
N GLN A 713 1.92 4.44 10.40
CA GLN A 713 3.05 5.19 9.83
C GLN A 713 2.78 5.56 8.37
N THR A 714 3.14 6.79 7.99
CA THR A 714 3.03 7.31 6.62
C THR A 714 4.07 6.67 5.71
N GLY A 715 3.68 6.25 4.49
CA GLY A 715 4.62 5.71 3.49
C GLY A 715 4.68 4.19 3.39
N ILE A 716 3.75 3.50 4.02
CA ILE A 716 3.64 2.04 3.99
C ILE A 716 2.62 1.65 2.90
N PRO A 717 3.03 0.96 1.82
CA PRO A 717 2.11 0.45 0.81
C PRO A 717 1.33 -0.76 1.35
N PHE A 718 0.10 -0.95 0.88
CA PHE A 718 -0.78 -2.07 1.25
C PHE A 718 -1.11 -2.91 0.02
N GLY A 719 -1.21 -4.23 0.22
CA GLY A 719 -1.82 -5.10 -0.78
C GLY A 719 -3.26 -4.64 -1.05
N SER A 720 -3.56 -4.34 -2.31
CA SER A 720 -4.79 -3.62 -2.69
C SER A 720 -5.96 -4.54 -3.07
N ILE A 721 -5.68 -5.81 -3.36
CA ILE A 721 -6.68 -6.84 -3.68
C ILE A 721 -6.49 -8.03 -2.75
N GLN A 722 -7.56 -8.44 -2.07
CA GLN A 722 -7.55 -9.59 -1.16
C GLN A 722 -8.56 -10.65 -1.57
N ALA A 723 -8.19 -11.93 -1.41
CA ALA A 723 -9.12 -13.03 -1.65
C ALA A 723 -10.19 -13.15 -0.56
N GLY A 724 -9.85 -12.75 0.66
CA GLY A 724 -10.67 -12.83 1.87
C GLY A 724 -9.86 -12.39 3.10
N PHE A 725 -10.35 -12.72 4.28
CA PHE A 725 -9.72 -12.38 5.56
C PHE A 725 -8.79 -13.49 6.07
N GLY A 726 -7.71 -13.09 6.74
CA GLY A 726 -6.83 -13.99 7.47
C GLY A 726 -7.46 -14.53 8.77
N TRP A 727 -6.86 -15.57 9.34
CA TRP A 727 -7.22 -16.04 10.67
C TRP A 727 -6.62 -15.11 11.73
N LEU A 728 -7.45 -14.69 12.70
CA LEU A 728 -7.04 -13.85 13.82
C LEU A 728 -7.57 -14.46 15.13
N GLU A 729 -6.75 -14.51 16.18
CA GLU A 729 -7.06 -15.22 17.43
C GLU A 729 -8.41 -14.83 18.04
N PHE A 730 -8.72 -13.53 18.10
CA PHE A 730 -9.97 -13.01 18.68
C PHE A 730 -11.23 -13.27 17.83
N TYR A 731 -11.08 -13.76 16.60
CA TYR A 731 -12.18 -13.89 15.62
C TYR A 731 -12.26 -15.31 15.00
N GLY A 732 -11.18 -16.08 15.01
CA GLY A 732 -11.11 -17.38 14.38
C GLY A 732 -11.31 -17.30 12.86
N ARG A 733 -12.30 -18.05 12.34
CA ARG A 733 -12.65 -18.07 10.90
C ARG A 733 -13.86 -17.20 10.56
N GLU A 734 -14.43 -16.50 11.54
CA GLU A 734 -15.75 -15.87 11.39
C GLU A 734 -15.74 -14.68 10.43
N LEU A 735 -14.61 -13.99 10.25
CA LEU A 735 -14.53 -12.77 9.42
C LEU A 735 -15.00 -13.03 7.98
N GLY A 736 -14.53 -14.12 7.36
CA GLY A 736 -14.96 -14.51 6.02
C GLY A 736 -16.44 -14.95 5.96
N ALA A 737 -16.94 -15.58 7.03
CA ALA A 737 -18.33 -16.04 7.10
C ALA A 737 -19.33 -14.88 7.24
N LEU A 738 -18.87 -13.68 7.59
CA LEU A 738 -19.69 -12.47 7.68
C LEU A 738 -19.88 -11.77 6.33
N SER A 739 -19.11 -12.13 5.30
CA SER A 739 -19.27 -11.54 3.97
C SER A 739 -20.57 -12.00 3.29
N TRP A 740 -21.26 -11.08 2.63
CA TRP A 740 -22.31 -11.41 1.67
C TRP A 740 -22.26 -10.47 0.45
N PRO A 741 -22.28 -10.99 -0.79
CA PRO A 741 -22.19 -12.40 -1.17
C PRO A 741 -20.95 -13.11 -0.61
N LEU A 742 -20.93 -14.44 -0.61
CA LEU A 742 -19.76 -15.16 -0.06
C LEU A 742 -18.54 -14.98 -0.97
N ASP A 743 -17.35 -14.87 -0.40
CA ASP A 743 -16.10 -14.78 -1.17
C ASP A 743 -15.89 -16.03 -2.06
N GLY A 744 -16.35 -17.20 -1.60
CA GLY A 744 -16.18 -18.50 -2.27
C GLY A 744 -17.28 -18.92 -3.23
N ASP A 745 -18.40 -18.20 -3.33
CA ASP A 745 -19.55 -18.60 -4.16
C ASP A 745 -19.12 -18.79 -5.63
N GLU A 746 -19.55 -19.89 -6.26
CA GLU A 746 -19.14 -20.23 -7.63
C GLU A 746 -19.95 -19.50 -8.70
N LYS A 747 -21.16 -19.03 -8.37
CA LYS A 747 -22.08 -18.38 -9.30
C LYS A 747 -22.13 -16.87 -9.12
N PHE A 748 -22.10 -16.42 -7.86
CA PHE A 748 -22.22 -15.01 -7.52
C PHE A 748 -21.33 -14.63 -6.33
N PRO A 749 -19.99 -14.74 -6.48
CA PRO A 749 -19.08 -14.38 -5.40
C PRO A 749 -19.08 -12.88 -5.12
N TYR A 750 -18.63 -12.52 -3.92
CA TYR A 750 -18.27 -11.13 -3.63
C TYR A 750 -17.23 -10.67 -4.65
N ALA A 751 -17.44 -9.53 -5.29
CA ALA A 751 -16.59 -9.04 -6.37
C ALA A 751 -15.17 -8.74 -5.84
N ILE A 752 -14.11 -9.26 -6.49
CA ILE A 752 -12.77 -9.39 -5.86
C ILE A 752 -12.10 -8.05 -5.54
N TYR A 753 -12.26 -7.04 -6.39
CA TYR A 753 -11.70 -5.71 -6.15
C TYR A 753 -12.39 -5.00 -4.97
N ASP A 754 -13.62 -5.41 -4.62
CA ASP A 754 -14.42 -4.87 -3.53
C ASP A 754 -14.14 -5.57 -2.20
N ARG A 755 -13.30 -6.62 -2.20
CA ARG A 755 -13.08 -7.47 -1.04
C ARG A 755 -12.19 -6.84 0.03
N TRP A 756 -11.66 -5.65 -0.14
CA TRP A 756 -10.79 -5.04 0.88
C TRP A 756 -11.57 -4.75 2.19
N GLY A 757 -10.90 -4.81 3.34
CA GLY A 757 -11.43 -4.48 4.67
C GLY A 757 -10.29 -4.09 5.62
N ASP A 758 -10.55 -3.20 6.59
CA ASP A 758 -9.56 -2.61 7.49
C ASP A 758 -9.25 -3.58 8.65
N SER A 759 -8.56 -4.67 8.33
CA SER A 759 -8.26 -5.76 9.28
C SER A 759 -6.81 -6.17 9.19
N PHE A 760 -6.27 -6.72 10.28
CA PHE A 760 -4.92 -7.27 10.27
C PHE A 760 -4.88 -8.48 9.33
N ASN A 761 -4.28 -8.32 8.15
CA ASN A 761 -4.32 -9.34 7.11
C ASN A 761 -2.96 -9.48 6.41
N LEU A 762 -2.30 -10.62 6.61
CA LEU A 762 -0.98 -10.88 6.03
C LEU A 762 -0.97 -10.82 4.49
N SER A 763 -2.10 -11.03 3.80
CA SER A 763 -2.15 -10.87 2.34
C SER A 763 -2.02 -9.41 1.88
N THR A 764 -2.13 -8.46 2.81
CA THR A 764 -1.94 -7.03 2.53
C THR A 764 -0.62 -6.49 3.08
N GLU A 765 0.21 -7.34 3.71
CA GLU A 765 1.54 -7.00 4.21
C GLU A 765 2.49 -6.72 3.05
N PHE A 766 3.22 -5.61 3.14
CA PHE A 766 4.29 -5.25 2.22
C PHE A 766 5.61 -5.85 2.68
N VAL A 767 6.56 -5.93 1.75
CA VAL A 767 7.99 -6.07 2.06
C VAL A 767 8.76 -4.89 1.46
N ALA A 768 9.99 -4.68 1.92
CA ALA A 768 10.84 -3.56 1.53
C ALA A 768 11.06 -3.51 0.00
N VAL A 769 11.03 -4.67 -0.66
CA VAL A 769 11.10 -4.78 -2.13
C VAL A 769 9.93 -4.05 -2.81
N ASN A 770 8.70 -4.14 -2.27
CA ASN A 770 7.55 -3.40 -2.82
C ASN A 770 7.82 -1.89 -2.72
N GLN A 771 8.24 -1.41 -1.54
CA GLN A 771 8.61 0.01 -1.34
C GLN A 771 9.70 0.48 -2.32
N ALA A 772 10.76 -0.30 -2.53
CA ALA A 772 11.84 0.06 -3.43
C ALA A 772 11.40 0.17 -4.89
N ARG A 773 10.58 -0.78 -5.36
CA ARG A 773 10.06 -0.80 -6.74
C ARG A 773 9.16 0.40 -7.00
N GLU A 774 8.26 0.69 -6.07
CA GLU A 774 7.35 1.83 -6.19
C GLU A 774 8.09 3.16 -6.11
N LEU A 775 9.02 3.30 -5.15
CA LEU A 775 9.85 4.50 -5.00
C LEU A 775 10.70 4.74 -6.25
N ALA A 776 11.30 3.69 -6.83
CA ALA A 776 12.06 3.77 -8.07
C ALA A 776 11.22 4.34 -9.22
N CYS A 777 10.00 3.82 -9.42
CA CYS A 777 9.09 4.29 -10.46
C CYS A 777 8.65 5.75 -10.21
N LEU A 778 8.27 6.09 -8.99
CA LEU A 778 7.72 7.40 -8.64
C LEU A 778 8.79 8.50 -8.59
N ALA A 779 10.02 8.16 -8.20
CA ALA A 779 11.18 9.04 -8.32
C ALA A 779 11.43 9.40 -9.79
N TRP A 780 11.40 8.43 -10.70
CA TRP A 780 11.53 8.70 -12.14
C TRP A 780 10.43 9.63 -12.65
N LEU A 781 9.17 9.36 -12.28
CA LEU A 781 8.03 10.21 -12.64
C LEU A 781 8.19 11.63 -12.08
N MET A 782 8.58 11.77 -10.81
CA MET A 782 8.90 13.06 -10.19
C MET A 782 10.02 13.79 -10.94
N ALA A 783 11.06 13.07 -11.39
CA ALA A 783 12.16 13.65 -12.16
C ALA A 783 11.73 14.18 -13.54
N GLN A 784 10.54 13.81 -14.04
CA GLN A 784 9.96 14.38 -15.26
C GLN A 784 9.15 15.67 -15.02
N THR A 785 9.01 16.10 -13.76
CA THR A 785 8.27 17.30 -13.39
C THR A 785 9.20 18.49 -13.12
N PRO A 786 8.69 19.73 -13.04
CA PRO A 786 9.46 20.88 -12.59
C PRO A 786 10.04 20.76 -11.17
N LEU A 787 9.55 19.84 -10.34
CA LEU A 787 9.99 19.67 -8.94
C LEU A 787 11.34 18.95 -8.80
N LYS A 788 11.87 18.35 -9.88
CA LYS A 788 13.13 17.58 -9.85
C LYS A 788 14.33 18.30 -9.22
N ASN A 789 14.39 19.62 -9.37
CA ASN A 789 15.48 20.47 -8.85
C ASN A 789 14.99 21.38 -7.71
N GLN A 790 13.82 21.11 -7.14
CA GLN A 790 13.28 21.93 -6.06
C GLN A 790 14.23 21.84 -4.85
N PRO A 791 14.78 22.97 -4.35
CA PRO A 791 15.66 22.93 -3.19
C PRO A 791 14.97 22.34 -1.97
N TRP A 792 15.71 21.52 -1.23
CA TRP A 792 15.21 20.89 -0.02
C TRP A 792 15.82 21.48 1.24
N LYS A 793 14.95 21.82 2.20
CA LYS A 793 15.30 22.08 3.59
C LYS A 793 14.13 21.63 4.48
N PRO A 794 14.39 20.94 5.59
CA PRO A 794 13.33 20.61 6.54
C PRO A 794 12.76 21.90 7.13
N VAL A 795 11.45 21.91 7.33
CA VAL A 795 10.71 23.02 7.95
C VAL A 795 10.01 22.50 9.19
N ALA A 796 10.21 23.17 10.32
CA ALA A 796 9.48 22.86 11.55
C ALA A 796 8.13 23.60 11.55
N ALA A 797 7.04 22.85 11.75
CA ALA A 797 5.72 23.44 12.01
C ALA A 797 5.47 23.56 13.52
N GLN A 798 4.53 24.40 13.92
CA GLN A 798 4.16 24.59 15.33
C GLN A 798 2.65 24.55 15.53
N ILE A 799 2.21 23.90 16.61
CA ILE A 799 0.82 23.95 17.06
C ILE A 799 0.64 25.22 17.89
N THR A 800 -0.32 26.05 17.51
CA THR A 800 -0.67 27.30 18.19
C THR A 800 -2.09 27.22 18.77
N GLY A 801 -2.38 28.07 19.75
CA GLY A 801 -3.71 28.16 20.39
C GLY A 801 -3.90 27.26 21.63
N LEU A 802 -2.92 26.42 22.00
CA LEU A 802 -3.01 25.59 23.20
C LEU A 802 -2.88 26.46 24.46
N PRO A 803 -3.88 26.48 25.36
CA PRO A 803 -3.78 27.22 26.62
C PRO A 803 -2.65 26.68 27.49
N LYS A 804 -2.06 27.52 28.34
CA LYS A 804 -1.00 27.11 29.28
C LYS A 804 -1.46 26.01 30.26
N ASN A 805 -2.75 26.04 30.65
CA ASN A 805 -3.37 25.09 31.59
C ASN A 805 -4.71 24.60 30.99
N PRO A 806 -4.69 23.72 29.98
CA PRO A 806 -5.92 23.17 29.41
C PRO A 806 -6.65 22.36 30.50
N THR A 807 -7.97 22.43 30.54
CA THR A 807 -8.79 21.83 31.60
C THR A 807 -9.71 20.77 31.02
N ALA A 808 -9.90 19.66 31.73
CA ALA A 808 -10.78 18.58 31.28
C ALA A 808 -12.21 19.09 31.01
N GLY A 809 -12.78 18.70 29.87
CA GLY A 809 -14.10 19.11 29.39
C GLY A 809 -14.18 20.53 28.82
N LYS A 810 -13.07 21.30 28.78
CA LYS A 810 -13.04 22.62 28.14
C LYS A 810 -12.51 22.50 26.72
N THR A 811 -13.28 23.04 25.77
CA THR A 811 -12.92 23.07 24.35
C THR A 811 -11.72 23.98 24.10
N VAL A 812 -10.81 23.49 23.27
CA VAL A 812 -9.58 24.14 22.82
C VAL A 812 -9.64 24.23 21.29
N ASN A 813 -9.23 25.37 20.74
CA ASN A 813 -9.10 25.57 19.29
C ASN A 813 -7.64 25.78 18.95
N LEU A 814 -7.15 25.01 17.99
CA LEU A 814 -5.76 24.99 17.58
C LEU A 814 -5.64 25.29 16.09
N ALA A 815 -4.48 25.83 15.72
CA ALA A 815 -4.07 26.02 14.35
C ALA A 815 -2.64 25.52 14.17
N LEU A 816 -2.32 25.05 12.97
CA LEU A 816 -0.98 24.65 12.59
C LEU A 816 -0.28 25.80 11.86
N ASP A 817 0.81 26.30 12.43
CA ASP A 817 1.70 27.25 11.77
C ASP A 817 2.73 26.48 10.93
N LEU A 818 2.67 26.64 9.61
CA LEU A 818 3.58 26.01 8.65
C LEU A 818 4.84 26.86 8.37
N GLY A 819 5.02 27.97 9.10
CA GLY A 819 6.10 28.91 8.90
C GLY A 819 6.01 29.56 7.50
N PRO A 820 7.07 29.46 6.66
CA PRO A 820 7.08 30.09 5.35
C PRO A 820 6.30 29.34 4.26
N LEU A 821 5.80 28.13 4.56
CA LEU A 821 5.16 27.27 3.57
C LEU A 821 3.68 27.66 3.35
N PRO A 822 3.17 27.54 2.11
CA PRO A 822 1.78 27.87 1.82
C PRO A 822 0.81 26.85 2.43
N VAL A 823 -0.26 27.33 3.04
CA VAL A 823 -1.36 26.49 3.56
C VAL A 823 -2.34 26.07 2.44
N GLN A 824 -2.32 26.76 1.30
CA GLN A 824 -3.26 26.50 0.22
C GLN A 824 -3.15 25.05 -0.27
N TYR A 825 -4.30 24.35 -0.26
CA TYR A 825 -4.43 22.92 -0.61
C TYR A 825 -3.61 21.96 0.27
N ALA A 826 -3.04 22.42 1.39
CA ALA A 826 -2.40 21.54 2.36
C ALA A 826 -3.45 20.61 2.99
N ARG A 827 -3.16 19.32 3.01
CA ARG A 827 -3.96 18.33 3.73
C ARG A 827 -3.39 18.18 5.12
N ILE A 828 -4.08 18.74 6.10
CA ILE A 828 -3.67 18.74 7.49
C ILE A 828 -4.48 17.69 8.25
N VAL A 829 -3.78 16.73 8.85
CA VAL A 829 -4.35 15.69 9.70
C VAL A 829 -3.93 15.96 11.14
N TRP A 830 -4.89 15.86 12.05
CA TRP A 830 -4.70 16.00 13.49
C TRP A 830 -4.96 14.68 14.19
N GLU A 831 -4.12 14.36 15.17
CA GLU A 831 -4.33 13.29 16.14
C GLU A 831 -4.05 13.79 17.55
N ALA A 832 -4.86 13.37 18.50
CA ALA A 832 -4.72 13.77 19.89
C ALA A 832 -5.17 12.65 20.83
N ASN A 833 -4.69 12.70 22.07
CA ASN A 833 -5.05 11.71 23.09
C ASN A 833 -6.58 11.56 23.23
N ALA A 834 -7.09 10.33 23.11
CA ALA A 834 -8.50 9.96 23.26
C ALA A 834 -9.46 10.71 22.31
N HIS A 835 -8.98 11.11 21.14
CA HIS A 835 -9.78 11.73 20.08
C HIS A 835 -9.52 11.03 18.75
N GLU A 836 -10.58 10.84 17.96
CA GLU A 836 -10.46 10.29 16.61
C GLU A 836 -9.67 11.24 15.69
N PRO A 837 -8.91 10.71 14.73
CA PRO A 837 -8.19 11.50 13.75
C PRO A 837 -9.15 12.34 12.90
N SER A 838 -8.71 13.52 12.46
CA SER A 838 -9.54 14.40 11.63
C SER A 838 -8.72 15.27 10.69
N TYR A 839 -9.33 15.66 9.56
CA TYR A 839 -8.80 16.70 8.69
C TYR A 839 -9.21 18.10 9.17
N GLY A 840 -8.34 19.09 8.96
CA GLY A 840 -8.72 20.50 9.11
C GLY A 840 -7.53 21.44 9.22
N THR A 841 -7.68 22.67 8.71
CA THR A 841 -6.69 23.74 8.93
C THR A 841 -6.65 24.20 10.39
N ASN A 842 -7.79 24.07 11.07
CA ASN A 842 -7.92 24.22 12.52
C ASN A 842 -8.36 22.90 13.13
N PHE A 843 -8.06 22.71 14.41
CA PHE A 843 -8.51 21.56 15.18
C PHE A 843 -9.16 21.99 16.48
N THR A 844 -10.38 21.52 16.68
CA THR A 844 -11.17 21.81 17.88
C THR A 844 -11.37 20.51 18.64
N PHE A 845 -10.94 20.47 19.89
CA PHE A 845 -11.07 19.28 20.73
C PHE A 845 -11.30 19.65 22.20
N SER A 846 -11.77 18.69 23.00
CA SER A 846 -12.02 18.90 24.43
C SER A 846 -11.33 17.78 25.21
N PRO A 847 -10.17 18.04 25.85
CA PRO A 847 -9.48 17.01 26.62
C PRO A 847 -10.42 16.38 27.64
N THR A 848 -10.55 15.06 27.66
CA THR A 848 -11.52 14.36 28.51
C THR A 848 -10.95 14.00 29.88
N ASN A 849 -9.68 13.59 29.92
CA ASN A 849 -9.01 13.11 31.12
C ASN A 849 -7.96 14.10 31.63
N ALA A 850 -7.90 14.30 32.95
CA ALA A 850 -6.82 15.04 33.59
C ALA A 850 -5.51 14.22 33.58
N GLY A 851 -4.36 14.89 33.51
CA GLY A 851 -3.04 14.27 33.47
C GLY A 851 -2.28 14.50 32.15
N PRO A 852 -1.20 13.74 31.90
CA PRO A 852 -0.42 13.84 30.68
C PRO A 852 -1.27 13.62 29.43
N SER A 853 -1.08 14.46 28.43
CA SER A 853 -1.79 14.41 27.16
C SER A 853 -0.86 14.86 26.03
N TRP A 854 -1.30 14.64 24.79
CA TRP A 854 -0.53 14.92 23.60
C TRP A 854 -1.45 15.32 22.44
N ILE A 855 -0.87 16.09 21.53
CA ILE A 855 -1.50 16.46 20.26
C ILE A 855 -0.44 16.62 19.18
N GLU A 856 -0.80 16.24 17.96
CA GLU A 856 0.04 16.31 16.79
C GLU A 856 -0.73 16.74 15.55
N ALA A 857 0.02 17.29 14.61
CA ALA A 857 -0.47 17.58 13.27
C ALA A 857 0.57 17.18 12.23
N GLU A 858 0.07 16.73 11.09
CA GLU A 858 0.84 16.46 9.88
C GLU A 858 0.20 17.22 8.72
N ALA A 859 0.97 18.08 8.07
CA ALA A 859 0.55 18.78 6.86
C ALA A 859 1.27 18.20 5.65
N GLN A 860 0.50 17.70 4.68
CA GLN A 860 0.98 17.34 3.36
C GLN A 860 0.66 18.46 2.37
N LEU A 861 1.69 19.05 1.76
CA LEU A 861 1.55 20.09 0.74
C LEU A 861 1.34 19.51 -0.67
N PRO A 862 0.82 20.29 -1.63
CA PRO A 862 0.63 19.85 -3.02
C PRO A 862 1.91 19.36 -3.70
N ASP A 863 3.05 19.95 -3.35
CA ASP A 863 4.36 19.53 -3.85
C ASP A 863 4.88 18.24 -3.18
N GLY A 864 4.12 17.66 -2.24
CA GLY A 864 4.50 16.46 -1.51
C GLY A 864 5.36 16.71 -0.27
N ARG A 865 5.73 17.95 0.05
CA ARG A 865 6.41 18.25 1.31
C ARG A 865 5.50 17.88 2.48
N ARG A 866 6.10 17.29 3.51
CA ARG A 866 5.45 17.03 4.79
C ARG A 866 6.14 17.83 5.88
N VAL A 867 5.32 18.42 6.74
CA VAL A 867 5.78 19.05 7.97
C VAL A 867 4.93 18.58 9.13
N PHE A 868 5.58 18.47 10.28
CA PHE A 868 5.00 17.87 11.48
C PHE A 868 5.09 18.85 12.64
N ALA A 869 4.14 18.77 13.54
CA ALA A 869 4.19 19.45 14.82
C ALA A 869 3.66 18.52 15.91
N VAL A 870 4.37 18.47 17.04
CA VAL A 870 4.04 17.61 18.18
C VAL A 870 4.07 18.46 19.45
N THR A 871 3.08 18.29 20.33
CA THR A 871 3.02 18.98 21.61
C THR A 871 2.52 18.03 22.69
N ASN A 872 3.37 17.79 23.71
CA ASN A 872 2.98 17.10 24.94
C ASN A 872 2.65 18.14 26.02
N PHE A 873 1.59 17.91 26.79
CA PHE A 873 1.11 18.86 27.81
C PHE A 873 0.40 18.13 28.96
N THR A 874 -0.05 18.86 29.98
CA THR A 874 -0.83 18.31 31.10
C THR A 874 -2.20 18.96 31.16
N VAL A 875 -3.25 18.15 31.26
CA VAL A 875 -4.64 18.58 31.42
C VAL A 875 -4.96 18.71 32.90
N ALA A 876 -5.41 19.89 33.33
CA ALA A 876 -5.91 20.14 34.67
C ALA A 876 -7.29 19.47 34.87
N PRO A 877 -7.63 19.03 36.10
CA PRO A 877 -8.96 18.52 36.41
C PRO A 877 -10.03 19.58 36.19
N ALA A 878 -11.23 19.16 35.80
CA ALA A 878 -12.38 20.05 35.67
C ALA A 878 -12.61 20.79 37.00
N ALA A 879 -12.82 22.12 36.93
CA ALA A 879 -13.22 22.89 38.09
C ALA A 879 -14.55 22.32 38.63
N LYS A 880 -14.56 21.95 39.92
CA LYS A 880 -15.75 21.41 40.60
C LYS A 880 -16.88 22.41 40.67
#